data_AF-A0A975J2E9-F1
#
_entry.id   AF-A0A975J2E9-F1
#
_cell.length_a   1.000
_cell.length_b   1.000
_cell.length_c   1.000
_cell.angle_alpha   90.00
_cell.angle_beta   90.00
_cell.angle_gamma   90.00
#
_symmetry.space_group_name_H-M   'P 1'
#
loop_
_entity.id
_entity.type
_entity.pdbx_description
1 polymer ?
#
loop_
_entity_poly.entity_id
_entity_poly.type
_entity_poly.pdbx_seq_one_letter_code
_entity_poly.pdbx_strand_id
1 'polypeptide(L)'
;MTRLHFFRNLRTAILLLMVCTVVVAVGGLWWANATGLPETWRQMMEHELEKQGLHVSVASLSYQPFHGGLVATEIRVFSDESRTRQISRMERVAIDFDKSLLARGQMKLTKLALKDGRLDLPVDPANPQGEMLEASHVNATIAMPGGRVLEIRDASGEIEGIEVTLAARILGYRPALTAQAADDPNRKARLELLKRCLDEARNWRFDEKERPKLNIAIDGDFADRSTLHGRVKFSAKDVERGGHPLQRVAAEAEWTGTLLTVTSLKASDRRGDLEGRLDYDLAGREGRFGFSSGLDLPRLLRSWFGVDSIHDVTLAGEQRIESSGEFRLVDGGPPEVKLTGSASLKALMIRGTAFDSFETAFSWSKGNLFLRDIKVLRRDGQLTGKLLLQDDYIRVALRSNFPLAVARPFFAGQPFGRVLNDFTENEHTKVDANLECGWDLHDVHSWVVSGHGRVDNCTYRGTPFLVAETDLDLSHSALDFRNGAVTFDYRNYGLQRAFDGPRTGSLKVKQVRYDSEADTVAISNVEGTFWPAPLVRMFARGIAEDLEQYRFHQPPVLQCSGLVDTIGKGRTDLKISFKTNAPATYEFIDKDLLLESPSANVRIQNEKVVVDNLAFRAFGGPVNGTVTRNPGRDAGLSGEFSWTRLSFNDVGELYGFDPKGGGQLTGRIEFTCGTHGVDKLNGRGLMALEKGELFSVPIFGPLSPLIAGILANRKAGFQHAKDAFCTFVIQDGVLKTNDFRTATSSLAFTGDARVDLTKVTLDMTMRMNTRGLLGVLTLPLRPFSGLFQFHGSGPLRDPEWRNVMFTSPPKDQEDALMNPPKAIIAEP
;
A
#
# COMPACT_ATOMS: atom_id res chain seq x y z
N MET A 1 124.21 8.15 50.82
CA MET A 1 123.35 8.23 49.62
C MET A 1 122.34 7.08 49.64
N THR A 2 121.24 7.21 50.40
CA THR A 2 120.27 6.10 50.61
C THR A 2 118.86 6.58 50.99
N ARG A 3 118.46 7.80 50.55
CA ARG A 3 117.12 8.37 50.84
C ARG A 3 116.28 8.74 49.60
N LEU A 4 116.75 8.51 48.38
CA LEU A 4 116.01 8.89 47.14
C LEU A 4 115.21 7.76 46.46
N HIS A 5 115.35 6.49 46.85
CA HIS A 5 114.63 5.37 46.20
C HIS A 5 113.25 5.05 46.82
N PHE A 6 112.97 5.48 48.06
CA PHE A 6 111.72 5.14 48.76
C PHE A 6 110.51 5.92 48.22
N PHE A 7 110.66 7.22 47.93
CA PHE A 7 109.56 8.06 47.42
C PHE A 7 109.17 7.76 45.97
N ARG A 8 110.11 7.29 45.13
CA ARG A 8 109.80 6.91 43.74
C ARG A 8 109.02 5.60 43.69
N ASN A 9 109.41 4.60 44.49
CA ASN A 9 108.70 3.32 44.57
C ASN A 9 107.32 3.45 45.24
N LEU A 10 107.13 4.35 46.20
CA LEU A 10 105.82 4.61 46.79
C LEU A 10 104.85 5.27 45.78
N ARG A 11 105.35 6.20 44.95
CA ARG A 11 104.55 6.86 43.92
C ARG A 11 104.14 5.90 42.80
N THR A 12 105.05 5.00 42.38
CA THR A 12 104.74 3.95 41.41
C THR A 12 103.84 2.87 42.00
N ALA A 13 103.99 2.51 43.29
CA ALA A 13 103.10 1.58 43.98
C ALA A 13 101.70 2.17 44.17
N ILE A 14 101.55 3.44 44.54
CA ILE A 14 100.25 4.11 44.64
C ILE A 14 99.60 4.24 43.26
N LEU A 15 100.38 4.52 42.21
CA LEU A 15 99.86 4.59 40.84
C LEU A 15 99.42 3.20 40.35
N LEU A 16 100.20 2.15 40.59
CA LEU A 16 99.84 0.76 40.29
C LEU A 16 98.64 0.29 41.09
N LEU A 17 98.54 0.68 42.37
CA LEU A 17 97.38 0.36 43.21
C LEU A 17 96.15 1.11 42.72
N MET A 18 96.27 2.37 42.32
CA MET A 18 95.17 3.15 41.73
C MET A 18 94.73 2.58 40.38
N VAL A 19 95.66 2.17 39.51
CA VAL A 19 95.37 1.52 38.23
C VAL A 19 94.76 0.13 38.44
N CYS A 20 95.26 -0.68 39.36
CA CYS A 20 94.65 -1.96 39.72
C CYS A 20 93.26 -1.77 40.33
N THR A 21 93.04 -0.78 41.18
CA THR A 21 91.71 -0.46 41.73
C THR A 21 90.76 0.00 40.62
N VAL A 22 91.24 0.76 39.63
CA VAL A 22 90.44 1.16 38.47
C VAL A 22 90.15 -0.04 37.55
N VAL A 23 91.10 -0.94 37.31
CA VAL A 23 90.89 -2.15 36.50
C VAL A 23 90.00 -3.18 37.21
N VAL A 24 90.10 -3.31 38.54
CA VAL A 24 89.21 -4.14 39.37
C VAL A 24 87.82 -3.50 39.48
N ALA A 25 87.72 -2.16 39.57
CA ALA A 25 86.43 -1.47 39.55
C ALA A 25 85.76 -1.54 38.18
N VAL A 26 86.50 -1.36 37.08
CA VAL A 26 86.00 -1.47 35.70
C VAL A 26 85.70 -2.92 35.35
N GLY A 27 86.54 -3.87 35.75
CA GLY A 27 86.33 -5.31 35.59
C GLY A 27 85.18 -5.83 36.46
N GLY A 28 85.00 -5.30 37.68
CA GLY A 28 83.88 -5.57 38.56
C GLY A 28 82.57 -4.94 38.07
N LEU A 29 82.61 -3.75 37.48
CA LEU A 29 81.48 -3.12 36.79
C LEU A 29 81.11 -3.86 35.50
N TRP A 30 82.10 -4.35 34.75
CA TRP A 30 81.88 -5.16 33.54
C TRP A 30 81.34 -6.55 33.87
N TRP A 31 81.87 -7.20 34.92
CA TRP A 31 81.36 -8.47 35.45
C TRP A 31 79.95 -8.31 36.02
N ALA A 32 79.68 -7.28 36.84
CA ALA A 32 78.33 -6.98 37.34
C ALA A 32 77.32 -6.61 36.23
N ASN A 33 77.80 -6.12 35.08
CA ASN A 33 76.98 -5.88 33.89
C ASN A 33 76.78 -7.16 33.04
N ALA A 34 77.74 -8.09 33.03
CA ALA A 34 77.71 -9.31 32.21
C ALA A 34 77.09 -10.54 32.90
N THR A 35 77.26 -10.72 34.22
CA THR A 35 76.74 -11.85 35.01
C THR A 35 75.54 -11.47 35.91
N GLY A 36 75.21 -10.19 36.02
CA GLY A 36 74.21 -9.68 36.94
C GLY A 36 74.73 -9.48 38.37
N LEU A 37 73.98 -8.73 39.18
CA LEU A 37 74.26 -8.42 40.57
C LEU A 37 73.92 -9.59 41.51
N PRO A 38 74.62 -9.71 42.65
CA PRO A 38 74.37 -10.78 43.63
C PRO A 38 72.93 -10.82 44.16
N GLU A 39 72.49 -12.00 44.57
CA GLU A 39 71.12 -12.25 45.07
C GLU A 39 70.71 -11.35 46.24
N THR A 40 71.66 -10.91 47.07
CA THR A 40 71.43 -9.95 48.17
C THR A 40 70.91 -8.59 47.70
N TRP A 41 71.37 -8.09 46.54
CA TRP A 41 70.88 -6.83 45.96
C TRP A 41 69.48 -6.97 45.40
N ARG A 42 69.17 -8.13 44.82
CA ARG A 42 67.83 -8.47 44.35
C ARG A 42 66.84 -8.53 45.52
N GLN A 43 67.17 -9.26 46.59
CA GLN A 43 66.33 -9.36 47.80
C GLN A 43 66.13 -7.99 48.48
N MET A 44 67.17 -7.15 48.54
CA MET A 44 67.05 -5.80 49.11
C MET A 44 66.13 -4.89 48.28
N MET A 45 66.16 -5.03 46.94
CA MET A 45 65.25 -4.33 46.04
C MET A 45 63.82 -4.89 46.13
N GLU A 46 63.64 -6.21 46.15
CA GLU A 46 62.32 -6.84 46.37
C GLU A 46 61.72 -6.37 47.69
N HIS A 47 62.51 -6.33 48.77
CA HIS A 47 62.08 -5.84 50.08
C HIS A 47 61.73 -4.34 50.10
N GLU A 48 62.46 -3.50 49.36
CA GLU A 48 62.15 -2.07 49.27
C GLU A 48 60.90 -1.80 48.44
N LEU A 49 60.64 -2.60 47.40
CA LEU A 49 59.38 -2.59 46.66
C LEU A 49 58.22 -3.11 47.52
N GLU A 50 58.46 -4.13 48.35
CA GLU A 50 57.47 -4.66 49.32
C GLU A 50 57.07 -3.61 50.37
N LYS A 51 58.00 -2.77 50.85
CA LYS A 51 57.67 -1.63 51.73
C LYS A 51 56.76 -0.60 51.06
N GLN A 52 56.78 -0.54 49.73
CA GLN A 52 55.89 0.28 48.92
C GLN A 52 54.62 -0.50 48.49
N GLY A 53 54.35 -1.66 49.08
CA GLY A 53 53.15 -2.46 48.84
C GLY A 53 53.16 -3.26 47.54
N LEU A 54 54.32 -3.39 46.88
CA LEU A 54 54.49 -4.13 45.63
C LEU A 54 55.23 -5.44 45.91
N HIS A 55 54.52 -6.57 45.87
CA HIS A 55 55.12 -7.90 45.99
C HIS A 55 55.69 -8.32 44.64
N VAL A 56 57.00 -8.40 44.52
CA VAL A 56 57.68 -8.56 43.23
C VAL A 56 58.77 -9.64 43.32
N SER A 57 58.90 -10.44 42.26
CA SER A 57 60.05 -11.32 42.03
C SER A 57 60.80 -10.89 40.78
N VAL A 58 62.13 -10.80 40.86
CA VAL A 58 62.98 -10.37 39.74
C VAL A 58 63.92 -11.50 39.31
N ALA A 59 63.93 -11.86 38.02
CA ALA A 59 64.77 -12.96 37.55
C ALA A 59 66.26 -12.60 37.41
N SER A 60 66.57 -11.37 37.01
CA SER A 60 67.95 -10.87 36.97
C SER A 60 68.02 -9.37 37.21
N LEU A 61 69.11 -8.90 37.82
CA LEU A 61 69.39 -7.49 38.09
C LEU A 61 70.79 -7.18 37.57
N SER A 62 70.99 -6.10 36.82
CA SER A 62 72.30 -5.69 36.29
C SER A 62 72.52 -4.20 36.52
N TYR A 63 73.77 -3.74 36.57
CA TYR A 63 74.09 -2.32 36.70
C TYR A 63 74.65 -1.76 35.39
N GLN A 64 73.99 -0.75 34.83
CA GLN A 64 74.38 -0.12 33.55
C GLN A 64 74.78 1.34 33.77
N PRO A 65 76.10 1.64 33.91
CA PRO A 65 76.59 2.97 34.29
C PRO A 65 76.22 4.10 33.32
N PHE A 66 76.10 3.79 32.02
CA PHE A 66 75.80 4.76 30.97
C PHE A 66 74.31 4.84 30.58
N HIS A 67 73.44 4.00 31.16
CA HIS A 67 72.02 3.89 30.79
C HIS A 67 71.03 4.10 31.94
N GLY A 68 71.48 4.65 33.06
CA GLY A 68 70.58 5.19 34.10
C GLY A 68 70.34 4.30 35.32
N GLY A 69 71.29 3.45 35.71
CA GLY A 69 71.27 2.78 37.02
C GLY A 69 71.09 1.27 36.96
N LEU A 70 70.23 0.72 37.83
CA LEU A 70 69.96 -0.71 37.97
C LEU A 70 68.89 -1.15 36.98
N VAL A 71 69.09 -2.25 36.26
CA VAL A 71 68.14 -2.80 35.28
C VAL A 71 67.70 -4.18 35.75
N ALA A 72 66.41 -4.31 36.04
CA ALA A 72 65.76 -5.55 36.40
C ALA A 72 65.08 -6.18 35.17
N THR A 73 65.23 -7.49 34.98
CA THR A 73 64.62 -8.25 33.87
C THR A 73 63.73 -9.37 34.38
N GLU A 74 62.66 -9.64 33.63
CA GLU A 74 61.57 -10.57 33.98
C GLU A 74 61.05 -10.37 35.40
N ILE A 75 60.44 -9.22 35.61
CA ILE A 75 59.80 -8.83 36.86
C ILE A 75 58.40 -9.42 36.88
N ARG A 76 58.09 -10.22 37.90
CA ARG A 76 56.76 -10.77 38.15
C ARG A 76 56.17 -10.08 39.36
N VAL A 77 55.01 -9.47 39.21
CA VAL A 77 54.29 -8.78 40.29
C VAL A 77 53.18 -9.71 40.79
N PHE A 78 53.02 -9.79 42.11
CA PHE A 78 52.03 -10.64 42.80
C PHE A 78 51.04 -9.79 43.59
N SER A 79 49.83 -10.32 43.82
CA SER A 79 48.74 -9.62 44.51
C SER A 79 48.99 -9.40 46.00
N ASP A 80 49.76 -10.28 46.62
CA ASP A 80 49.98 -10.34 48.06
C ASP A 80 51.28 -11.10 48.38
N GLU A 81 51.64 -11.08 49.66
CA GLU A 81 52.84 -11.71 50.20
C GLU A 81 52.91 -13.23 49.97
N SER A 82 51.77 -13.91 49.74
CA SER A 82 51.75 -15.35 49.48
C SER A 82 52.42 -15.72 48.15
N ARG A 83 52.64 -14.74 47.26
CA ARG A 83 53.22 -14.90 45.91
C ARG A 83 52.53 -16.00 45.07
N THR A 84 51.31 -16.40 45.44
CA THR A 84 50.55 -17.46 44.73
C THR A 84 49.83 -16.94 43.49
N ARG A 85 49.57 -15.64 43.44
CA ARG A 85 48.74 -14.99 42.44
C ARG A 85 49.52 -13.89 41.73
N GLN A 86 50.00 -14.23 40.53
CA GLN A 86 50.68 -13.28 39.66
C GLN A 86 49.66 -12.32 39.03
N ILE A 87 49.91 -11.01 39.14
CA ILE A 87 49.06 -9.94 38.60
C ILE A 87 49.70 -9.18 37.45
N SER A 88 51.02 -9.29 37.25
CA SER A 88 51.67 -8.72 36.07
C SER A 88 53.04 -9.33 35.79
N ARG A 89 53.46 -9.28 34.53
CA ARG A 89 54.82 -9.61 34.08
C ARG A 89 55.39 -8.43 33.28
N MET A 90 56.62 -8.02 33.60
CA MET A 90 57.36 -6.99 32.88
C MET A 90 58.72 -7.54 32.44
N GLU A 91 59.08 -7.35 31.19
CA GLU A 91 60.33 -7.92 30.65
C GLU A 91 61.58 -7.17 31.10
N ARG A 92 61.53 -5.83 31.17
CA ARG A 92 62.70 -5.00 31.51
C ARG A 92 62.30 -3.67 32.13
N VAL A 93 62.88 -3.34 33.30
CA VAL A 93 62.66 -2.05 34.00
C VAL A 93 63.99 -1.50 34.48
N ALA A 94 64.28 -0.25 34.16
CA ALA A 94 65.38 0.50 34.75
C ALA A 94 64.90 1.23 36.01
N ILE A 95 65.69 1.17 37.07
CA ILE A 95 65.35 1.63 38.42
C ILE A 95 66.46 2.60 38.87
N ASP A 96 66.05 3.80 39.26
CA ASP A 96 66.94 4.85 39.75
C ASP A 96 66.63 5.19 41.22
N PHE A 97 67.70 5.32 42.00
CA PHE A 97 67.69 5.47 43.44
C PHE A 97 68.37 6.78 43.85
N ASP A 98 67.99 7.32 45.01
CA ASP A 98 68.69 8.45 45.59
C ASP A 98 70.15 8.07 45.95
N LYS A 99 71.11 8.55 45.15
CA LYS A 99 72.53 8.22 45.26
C LYS A 99 73.15 8.64 46.61
N SER A 100 72.63 9.70 47.22
CA SER A 100 73.07 10.20 48.53
C SER A 100 72.63 9.31 49.68
N LEU A 101 71.40 8.78 49.61
CA LEU A 101 70.87 7.82 50.59
C LEU A 101 71.45 6.42 50.38
N LEU A 102 71.68 6.03 49.12
CA LEU A 102 72.32 4.75 48.75
C LEU A 102 73.73 4.64 49.34
N ALA A 103 74.52 5.71 49.29
CA ALA A 103 75.86 5.78 49.90
C ALA A 103 75.85 5.62 51.43
N ARG A 104 74.69 5.81 52.08
CA ARG A 104 74.47 5.63 53.52
C ARG A 104 73.77 4.30 53.84
N GLY A 105 73.64 3.39 52.87
CA GLY A 105 73.00 2.08 53.03
C GLY A 105 71.47 2.12 53.00
N GLN A 106 70.85 3.24 52.61
CA GLN A 106 69.40 3.40 52.53
C GLN A 106 68.95 3.44 51.08
N MET A 107 68.29 2.38 50.60
CA MET A 107 67.68 2.37 49.27
C MET A 107 66.36 3.14 49.31
N LYS A 108 66.27 4.27 48.61
CA LYS A 108 65.01 4.99 48.40
C LYS A 108 64.74 5.10 46.91
N LEU A 109 63.65 4.46 46.48
CA LEU A 109 63.21 4.51 45.09
C LEU A 109 62.75 5.92 44.74
N THR A 110 63.25 6.47 43.62
CA THR A 110 62.88 7.82 43.15
C THR A 110 62.26 7.82 41.77
N LYS A 111 62.69 6.89 40.90
CA LYS A 111 62.22 6.80 39.52
C LYS A 111 62.27 5.36 39.02
N LEU A 112 61.22 4.93 38.32
CA LEU A 112 61.17 3.72 37.51
C LEU A 112 61.06 4.14 36.04
N ALA A 113 61.85 3.55 35.16
CA ALA A 113 61.80 3.79 33.73
C ALA A 113 61.63 2.46 32.99
N LEU A 114 60.50 2.29 32.32
CA LEU A 114 60.24 1.19 31.40
C LEU A 114 60.71 1.63 30.01
N LYS A 115 61.46 0.76 29.33
CA LYS A 115 61.95 0.98 27.96
C LYS A 115 61.65 -0.24 27.13
N ASP A 116 60.83 -0.07 26.10
CA ASP A 116 60.41 -1.08 25.14
C ASP A 116 60.03 -2.42 25.82
N GLY A 117 59.18 -2.32 26.85
CA GLY A 117 58.75 -3.47 27.65
C GLY A 117 57.44 -4.06 27.14
N ARG A 118 57.22 -5.35 27.43
CA ARG A 118 55.90 -5.99 27.40
C ARG A 118 55.30 -6.02 28.81
N LEU A 119 54.02 -5.71 28.90
CA LEU A 119 53.24 -5.69 30.14
C LEU A 119 51.95 -6.49 29.93
N ASP A 120 51.79 -7.57 30.70
CA ASP A 120 50.56 -8.36 30.71
C ASP A 120 49.80 -8.03 32.02
N LEU A 121 48.55 -7.60 31.92
CA LEU A 121 47.68 -7.24 33.06
C LEU A 121 46.34 -7.99 32.97
N PRO A 122 45.89 -8.70 34.01
CA PRO A 122 44.55 -9.29 34.00
C PRO A 122 43.50 -8.17 34.02
N VAL A 123 42.51 -8.25 33.11
CA VAL A 123 41.39 -7.29 33.04
C VAL A 123 40.63 -7.28 34.36
N ASP A 124 40.43 -8.45 34.97
CA ASP A 124 39.95 -8.57 36.35
C ASP A 124 41.08 -9.07 37.26
N PRO A 125 41.65 -8.21 38.14
CA PRO A 125 42.64 -8.63 39.12
C PRO A 125 42.12 -9.75 40.04
N ALA A 126 40.80 -9.89 40.21
CA ALA A 126 40.12 -10.94 40.97
C ALA A 126 39.97 -12.28 40.20
N ASN A 127 40.28 -12.33 38.90
CA ASN A 127 40.39 -13.55 38.09
C ASN A 127 41.63 -13.53 37.16
N PRO A 128 42.82 -13.96 37.64
CA PRO A 128 44.09 -13.83 36.92
C PRO A 128 44.28 -14.85 35.79
N GLN A 129 43.44 -15.88 35.72
CA GLN A 129 43.35 -16.81 34.59
C GLN A 129 42.33 -16.34 33.54
N GLY A 130 41.67 -15.20 33.80
CA GLY A 130 40.74 -14.57 32.88
C GLY A 130 41.44 -13.86 31.74
N GLU A 131 40.69 -12.97 31.10
CA GLU A 131 41.16 -12.16 29.98
C GLU A 131 42.34 -11.26 30.40
N MET A 132 43.42 -11.30 29.62
CA MET A 132 44.64 -10.51 29.85
C MET A 132 44.68 -9.35 28.86
N LEU A 133 44.94 -8.16 29.36
CA LEU A 133 45.33 -6.98 28.61
C LEU A 133 46.84 -7.06 28.35
N GLU A 134 47.22 -7.25 27.10
CA GLU A 134 48.62 -7.25 26.68
C GLU A 134 48.98 -5.87 26.12
N ALA A 135 50.00 -5.24 26.71
CA ALA A 135 50.60 -4.02 26.20
C ALA A 135 52.03 -4.29 25.75
N SER A 136 52.35 -3.91 24.51
CA SER A 136 53.67 -4.07 23.90
C SER A 136 54.32 -2.71 23.65
N HIS A 137 55.63 -2.70 23.39
CA HIS A 137 56.41 -1.47 23.14
C HIS A 137 56.23 -0.40 24.22
N VAL A 138 56.05 -0.83 25.48
CA VAL A 138 55.75 0.05 26.61
C VAL A 138 57.01 0.79 27.02
N ASN A 139 56.97 2.10 26.86
CA ASN A 139 57.96 3.05 27.36
C ASN A 139 57.25 3.92 28.38
N ALA A 140 57.81 4.12 29.58
CA ALA A 140 57.20 4.97 30.59
C ALA A 140 58.20 5.42 31.63
N THR A 141 58.03 6.63 32.17
CA THR A 141 58.78 7.11 33.33
C THR A 141 57.83 7.37 34.50
N ILE A 142 58.02 6.63 35.59
CA ILE A 142 57.28 6.79 36.84
C ILE A 142 58.20 7.45 37.86
N ALA A 143 57.89 8.68 38.27
CA ALA A 143 58.61 9.43 39.28
C ALA A 143 57.86 9.45 40.61
N MET A 144 58.60 9.30 41.71
CA MET A 144 58.08 9.32 43.08
C MET A 144 58.84 10.39 43.89
N PRO A 145 58.57 11.70 43.65
CA PRO A 145 59.38 12.79 44.18
C PRO A 145 59.31 12.96 45.71
N GLY A 146 58.39 12.26 46.38
CA GLY A 146 58.11 12.37 47.81
C GLY A 146 56.73 12.95 48.10
N GLY A 147 56.31 12.99 49.36
CA GLY A 147 55.02 13.58 49.75
C GLY A 147 53.77 12.81 49.29
N ARG A 148 53.88 11.49 49.02
CA ARG A 148 52.80 10.63 48.48
C ARG A 148 52.31 11.02 47.09
N VAL A 149 53.18 11.62 46.28
CA VAL A 149 52.90 11.95 44.87
C VAL A 149 53.51 10.87 43.96
N LEU A 150 52.72 10.40 43.00
CA LEU A 150 53.13 9.51 41.92
C LEU A 150 52.90 10.23 40.58
N GLU A 151 53.96 10.41 39.80
CA GLU A 151 53.88 11.04 38.47
C GLU A 151 54.32 10.06 37.38
N ILE A 152 53.44 9.79 36.41
CA ILE A 152 53.73 9.02 35.21
C ILE A 152 53.89 10.02 34.06
N ARG A 153 55.08 10.02 33.45
CA ARG A 153 55.46 10.87 32.33
C ARG A 153 55.95 10.02 31.18
N ASP A 154 55.78 10.53 29.95
CA ASP A 154 56.25 9.89 28.72
C ASP A 154 55.83 8.41 28.62
N ALA A 155 54.65 8.05 29.14
CA ALA A 155 54.16 6.69 29.01
C ALA A 155 53.50 6.52 27.64
N SER A 156 54.01 5.57 26.85
CA SER A 156 53.50 5.20 25.54
C SER A 156 53.61 3.69 25.35
N GLY A 157 52.66 3.07 24.67
CA GLY A 157 52.71 1.65 24.32
C GLY A 157 51.63 1.30 23.33
N GLU A 158 51.57 0.02 22.95
CA GLU A 158 50.57 -0.51 22.03
C GLU A 158 49.69 -1.53 22.75
N ILE A 159 48.37 -1.35 22.65
CA ILE A 159 47.35 -2.25 23.20
C ILE A 159 46.37 -2.60 22.09
N GLU A 160 46.22 -3.89 21.75
CA GLU A 160 45.28 -4.36 20.71
C GLU A 160 45.42 -3.57 19.38
N GLY A 161 46.66 -3.22 18.99
CA GLY A 161 46.98 -2.44 17.78
C GLY A 161 46.78 -0.92 17.88
N ILE A 162 46.37 -0.41 19.05
CA ILE A 162 46.14 1.02 19.33
C ILE A 162 47.38 1.62 20.01
N GLU A 163 47.86 2.74 19.50
CA GLU A 163 48.93 3.53 20.12
C GLU A 163 48.36 4.31 21.31
N VAL A 164 48.75 3.93 22.53
CA VAL A 164 48.26 4.53 23.77
C VAL A 164 49.35 5.40 24.38
N THR A 165 49.01 6.65 24.72
CA THR A 165 49.85 7.50 25.58
C THR A 165 49.15 7.78 26.90
N LEU A 166 49.91 7.78 28.00
CA LEU A 166 49.41 8.01 29.35
C LEU A 166 50.26 9.07 30.06
N ALA A 167 49.59 10.04 30.65
CA ALA A 167 50.17 10.95 31.63
C ALA A 167 49.33 10.87 32.90
N ALA A 168 49.97 10.71 34.06
CA ALA A 168 49.23 10.66 35.32
C ALA A 168 49.95 11.43 36.42
N ARG A 169 49.19 12.14 37.25
CA ARG A 169 49.67 12.77 38.49
C ARG A 169 48.71 12.47 39.62
N ILE A 170 49.14 11.62 40.53
CA ILE A 170 48.30 11.07 41.59
C ILE A 170 48.85 11.54 42.94
N LEU A 171 48.01 12.22 43.73
CA LEU A 171 48.31 12.64 45.10
C LEU A 171 47.82 11.57 46.10
N GLY A 172 48.37 11.55 47.30
CA GLY A 172 47.86 10.71 48.39
C GLY A 172 48.05 9.20 48.23
N TYR A 173 48.91 8.73 47.31
CA TYR A 173 49.19 7.31 47.11
C TYR A 173 49.64 6.64 48.44
N ARG A 174 48.95 5.55 48.85
CA ARG A 174 49.28 4.77 50.04
C ARG A 174 49.74 3.35 49.64
N PRO A 175 50.90 2.88 50.14
CA PRO A 175 51.45 1.55 49.83
C PRO A 175 50.80 0.39 50.61
N ALA A 176 49.48 0.37 50.79
CA ALA A 176 48.80 -0.73 51.47
C ALA A 176 47.42 -1.02 50.86
N LEU A 177 47.30 -2.18 50.20
CA LEU A 177 46.04 -2.87 49.99
C LEU A 177 45.58 -3.43 51.35
N THR A 178 44.96 -2.61 52.19
CA THR A 178 44.09 -3.18 53.23
C THR A 178 42.89 -3.82 52.54
N ALA A 179 42.41 -4.95 53.06
CA ALA A 179 41.25 -5.69 52.54
C ALA A 179 39.98 -4.83 52.32
N GLN A 180 39.93 -3.61 52.87
CA GLN A 180 38.90 -2.59 52.62
C GLN A 180 38.95 -1.94 51.22
N ALA A 181 40.06 -2.06 50.48
CA ALA A 181 40.11 -1.63 49.07
C ALA A 181 39.35 -2.58 48.11
N ALA A 182 38.89 -3.74 48.62
CA ALA A 182 38.07 -4.69 47.88
C ALA A 182 36.60 -4.25 47.73
N ASP A 183 36.13 -3.34 48.60
CA ASP A 183 34.70 -2.96 48.71
C ASP A 183 34.44 -1.57 48.10
N ASP A 184 35.09 -1.25 46.97
CA ASP A 184 34.71 -0.08 46.15
C ASP A 184 33.45 -0.47 45.35
N PRO A 185 32.27 0.08 45.67
CA PRO A 185 31.03 -0.29 45.00
C PRO A 185 31.07 -0.02 43.48
N ASN A 186 31.94 0.89 43.03
CA ASN A 186 32.08 1.26 41.63
C ASN A 186 33.22 0.50 40.91
N ARG A 187 34.02 -0.31 41.62
CA ARG A 187 35.09 -1.11 41.00
C ARG A 187 34.52 -2.11 40.01
N LYS A 188 33.46 -2.83 40.37
CA LYS A 188 32.80 -3.79 39.47
C LYS A 188 32.28 -3.09 38.21
N ALA A 189 31.64 -1.93 38.34
CA ALA A 189 31.11 -1.15 37.21
C ALA A 189 32.24 -0.66 36.27
N ARG A 190 33.36 -0.18 36.81
CA ARG A 190 34.53 0.24 36.01
C ARG A 190 35.18 -0.93 35.28
N LEU A 191 35.30 -2.09 35.93
CA LEU A 191 35.84 -3.31 35.31
C LEU A 191 34.91 -3.83 34.21
N GLU A 192 33.60 -3.82 34.43
CA GLU A 192 32.61 -4.17 33.40
C GLU A 192 32.66 -3.20 32.22
N LEU A 193 32.82 -1.90 32.45
CA LEU A 193 32.99 -0.91 31.38
C LEU A 193 34.28 -1.16 30.59
N LEU A 194 35.41 -1.36 31.29
CA LEU A 194 36.70 -1.65 30.65
C LEU A 194 36.60 -2.89 29.77
N LYS A 195 36.01 -3.97 30.28
CA LYS A 195 35.79 -5.19 29.50
C LYS A 195 34.95 -4.92 28.26
N ARG A 196 33.83 -4.21 28.39
CA ARG A 196 32.98 -3.83 27.24
C ARG A 196 33.73 -3.00 26.22
N CYS A 197 34.59 -2.07 26.65
CA CYS A 197 35.43 -1.28 25.75
C CYS A 197 36.47 -2.14 25.01
N LEU A 198 37.06 -3.13 25.66
CA LEU A 198 38.02 -4.06 25.04
C LEU A 198 37.34 -5.00 24.04
N ASP A 199 36.20 -5.61 24.45
CA ASP A 199 35.38 -6.44 23.57
C ASP A 199 34.92 -5.64 22.34
N GLU A 200 34.54 -4.38 22.54
CA GLU A 200 34.15 -3.51 21.44
C GLU A 200 35.35 -3.11 20.56
N ALA A 201 36.52 -2.81 21.13
CA ALA A 201 37.72 -2.45 20.36
C ALA A 201 38.11 -3.53 19.35
N ARG A 202 37.91 -4.82 19.69
CA ARG A 202 38.17 -5.96 18.79
C ARG A 202 37.24 -6.04 17.57
N ASN A 203 36.11 -5.34 17.61
CA ASN A 203 35.18 -5.27 16.47
C ASN A 203 35.61 -4.25 15.40
N TRP A 204 36.69 -3.51 15.66
CA TRP A 204 37.24 -2.51 14.74
C TRP A 204 38.44 -3.06 13.99
N ARG A 205 38.52 -2.72 12.70
CA ARG A 205 39.66 -2.97 11.84
C ARG A 205 40.25 -1.64 11.39
N PHE A 206 41.57 -1.57 11.27
CA PHE A 206 42.29 -0.35 10.89
C PHE A 206 43.58 -0.71 10.16
N ASP A 207 44.11 0.24 9.39
CA ASP A 207 45.41 0.06 8.70
C ASP A 207 46.54 0.09 9.72
N GLU A 208 47.39 -0.94 9.71
CA GLU A 208 48.57 -1.04 10.58
C GLU A 208 49.56 0.12 10.39
N LYS A 209 49.52 0.81 9.25
CA LYS A 209 50.35 1.99 8.95
C LYS A 209 49.81 3.28 9.56
N GLU A 210 48.49 3.40 9.74
CA GLU A 210 47.81 4.55 10.33
C GLU A 210 47.04 4.14 11.59
N ARG A 211 47.80 3.71 12.60
CA ARG A 211 47.24 3.16 13.84
C ARG A 211 46.38 4.17 14.61
N PRO A 212 45.28 3.74 15.23
CA PRO A 212 44.50 4.57 16.14
C PRO A 212 45.36 5.08 17.31
N LYS A 213 45.08 6.30 17.75
CA LYS A 213 45.78 6.96 18.87
C LYS A 213 44.83 7.21 20.02
N LEU A 214 45.26 6.84 21.22
CA LEU A 214 44.52 7.02 22.47
C LEU A 214 45.40 7.75 23.50
N ASN A 215 45.06 9.00 23.80
CA ASN A 215 45.78 9.80 24.79
C ASN A 215 44.97 9.87 26.09
N ILE A 216 45.58 9.46 27.20
CA ILE A 216 44.94 9.41 28.51
C ILE A 216 45.72 10.33 29.45
N ALA A 217 45.03 11.25 30.11
CA ALA A 217 45.60 12.10 31.15
C ALA A 217 44.80 11.93 32.45
N ILE A 218 45.46 11.66 33.57
CA ILE A 218 44.82 11.42 34.88
C ILE A 218 45.41 12.39 35.90
N ASP A 219 44.56 13.07 36.68
CA ASP A 219 44.97 13.94 37.79
C ASP A 219 44.00 13.77 38.97
N GLY A 220 44.49 13.88 40.21
CA GLY A 220 43.64 13.90 41.41
C GLY A 220 44.24 13.21 42.63
N ASP A 221 43.49 13.19 43.73
CA ASP A 221 43.90 12.56 44.98
C ASP A 221 43.35 11.12 45.07
N PHE A 222 44.24 10.14 45.25
CA PHE A 222 43.84 8.74 45.41
C PHE A 222 43.18 8.47 46.77
N ALA A 223 43.46 9.31 47.78
CA ALA A 223 42.82 9.23 49.10
C ALA A 223 41.35 9.70 49.06
N ASP A 224 41.01 10.63 48.17
CA ASP A 224 39.64 11.01 47.84
C ASP A 224 39.35 10.73 46.36
N ARG A 225 38.93 9.49 46.08
CA ARG A 225 38.66 9.00 44.73
C ARG A 225 37.60 9.80 43.97
N SER A 226 36.82 10.66 44.63
CA SER A 226 35.86 11.56 43.96
C SER A 226 36.56 12.70 43.22
N THR A 227 37.77 13.05 43.62
CA THR A 227 38.61 14.09 43.01
C THR A 227 39.41 13.59 41.81
N LEU A 228 39.37 12.29 41.51
CA LEU A 228 40.02 11.72 40.33
C LEU A 228 39.31 12.21 39.08
N HIS A 229 40.06 12.98 38.30
CA HIS A 229 39.66 13.47 37.00
C HIS A 229 40.55 12.84 35.93
N GLY A 230 39.95 12.43 34.82
CA GLY A 230 40.73 11.98 33.69
C GLY A 230 40.14 12.43 32.38
N ARG A 231 41.03 12.60 31.40
CA ARG A 231 40.71 13.03 30.05
C ARG A 231 41.23 12.01 29.07
N VAL A 232 40.41 11.66 28.10
CA VAL A 232 40.69 10.69 27.05
C VAL A 232 40.47 11.38 25.71
N LYS A 233 41.46 11.29 24.83
CA LYS A 233 41.31 11.68 23.43
C LYS A 233 41.65 10.50 22.54
N PHE A 234 40.69 10.09 21.73
CA PHE A 234 40.83 9.04 20.75
C PHE A 234 40.77 9.64 19.34
N SER A 235 41.63 9.16 18.44
CA SER A 235 41.56 9.50 17.02
C SER A 235 42.02 8.33 16.16
N ALA A 236 41.25 8.02 15.13
CA ALA A 236 41.56 7.00 14.15
C ALA A 236 41.15 7.46 12.75
N LYS A 237 41.85 6.95 11.72
CA LYS A 237 41.57 7.20 10.31
C LYS A 237 41.37 5.87 9.61
N ASP A 238 40.56 5.88 8.57
CA ASP A 238 40.31 4.73 7.69
C ASP A 238 40.07 3.43 8.47
N VAL A 239 39.10 3.51 9.38
CA VAL A 239 38.70 2.39 10.25
C VAL A 239 37.41 1.75 9.74
N GLU A 240 37.24 0.48 10.02
CA GLU A 240 36.05 -0.28 9.63
C GLU A 240 35.45 -0.97 10.85
N ARG A 241 34.13 -0.83 11.03
CA ARG A 241 33.36 -1.60 12.01
C ARG A 241 32.28 -2.39 11.29
N GLY A 242 32.33 -3.73 11.39
CA GLY A 242 31.28 -4.61 10.87
C GLY A 242 30.89 -4.37 9.40
N GLY A 243 31.84 -4.04 8.52
CA GLY A 243 31.59 -3.72 7.11
C GLY A 243 31.26 -2.25 6.79
N HIS A 244 31.23 -1.36 7.80
CA HIS A 244 31.03 0.08 7.61
C HIS A 244 32.39 0.83 7.68
N PRO A 245 32.94 1.26 6.52
CA PRO A 245 34.18 2.03 6.49
C PRO A 245 33.95 3.49 6.86
N LEU A 246 34.73 3.99 7.82
CA LEU A 246 34.73 5.36 8.31
C LEU A 246 36.09 6.00 8.00
N GLN A 247 36.07 7.18 7.39
CA GLN A 247 37.28 7.92 7.02
C GLN A 247 38.00 8.48 8.24
N ARG A 248 37.23 8.94 9.23
CA ARG A 248 37.76 9.49 10.47
C ARG A 248 36.82 9.20 11.63
N VAL A 249 37.39 8.80 12.76
CA VAL A 249 36.72 8.71 14.05
C VAL A 249 37.55 9.47 15.08
N ALA A 250 36.92 10.34 15.85
CA ALA A 250 37.57 11.05 16.94
C ALA A 250 36.60 11.14 18.12
N ALA A 251 37.11 10.94 19.33
CA ALA A 251 36.32 11.08 20.55
C ALA A 251 37.12 11.80 21.62
N GLU A 252 36.48 12.72 22.33
CA GLU A 252 37.00 13.35 23.54
C GLU A 252 36.05 13.05 24.69
N ALA A 253 36.60 12.50 25.77
CA ALA A 253 35.85 12.15 26.95
C ALA A 253 36.59 12.57 28.21
N GLU A 254 35.83 12.95 29.23
CA GLU A 254 36.35 13.29 30.55
C GLU A 254 35.56 12.50 31.59
N TRP A 255 36.21 12.03 32.65
CA TRP A 255 35.52 11.43 33.78
C TRP A 255 35.87 12.16 35.06
N THR A 256 34.88 12.34 35.94
CA THR A 256 35.06 12.91 37.28
C THR A 256 34.21 12.11 38.26
N GLY A 257 34.84 11.46 39.24
CA GLY A 257 34.15 10.57 40.19
C GLY A 257 33.47 9.37 39.50
N THR A 258 32.14 9.42 39.37
CA THR A 258 31.32 8.39 38.69
C THR A 258 30.74 8.85 37.35
N LEU A 259 30.87 10.14 37.00
CA LEU A 259 30.33 10.68 35.76
C LEU A 259 31.38 10.61 34.66
N LEU A 260 31.06 9.92 33.56
CA LEU A 260 31.80 9.92 32.30
C LEU A 260 31.06 10.80 31.29
N THR A 261 31.70 11.85 30.80
CA THR A 261 31.16 12.76 29.79
C THR A 261 32.00 12.67 28.51
N VAL A 262 31.42 12.16 27.44
CA VAL A 262 31.95 12.30 26.08
C VAL A 262 31.53 13.67 25.55
N THR A 263 32.46 14.62 25.58
CA THR A 263 32.23 16.02 25.19
C THR A 263 32.10 16.18 23.67
N SER A 264 32.76 15.30 22.92
CA SER A 264 32.67 15.25 21.46
C SER A 264 32.94 13.83 20.95
N LEU A 265 32.02 13.29 20.17
CA LEU A 265 32.22 12.11 19.33
C LEU A 265 32.01 12.55 17.89
N LYS A 266 33.01 12.36 17.03
CA LYS A 266 32.94 12.70 15.60
C LYS A 266 33.29 11.48 14.77
N ALA A 267 32.45 11.16 13.79
CA ALA A 267 32.74 10.14 12.79
C ALA A 267 32.37 10.67 11.39
N SER A 268 32.98 10.13 10.34
CA SER A 268 32.70 10.53 8.96
C SER A 268 32.81 9.33 8.02
N ASP A 269 31.91 9.23 7.05
CA ASP A 269 31.95 8.27 5.96
C ASP A 269 31.93 9.00 4.60
N ARG A 270 31.70 8.27 3.51
CA ARG A 270 31.61 8.89 2.17
C ARG A 270 30.34 9.74 1.95
N ARG A 271 29.32 9.59 2.80
CA ARG A 271 28.02 10.26 2.68
C ARG A 271 27.89 11.48 3.57
N GLY A 272 28.46 11.45 4.77
CA GLY A 272 28.35 12.57 5.70
C GLY A 272 29.11 12.37 7.00
N ASP A 273 28.74 13.20 7.98
CA ASP A 273 29.38 13.29 9.29
C ASP A 273 28.41 12.91 10.41
N LEU A 274 28.95 12.41 11.51
CA LEU A 274 28.28 12.20 12.78
C LEU A 274 28.95 13.06 13.84
N GLU A 275 28.15 13.77 14.64
CA GLU A 275 28.58 14.46 15.85
C GLU A 275 27.70 14.03 17.02
N GLY A 276 28.29 13.65 18.15
CA GLY A 276 27.56 13.18 19.31
C GLY A 276 28.18 13.58 20.64
N ARG A 277 27.39 13.45 21.69
CA ARG A 277 27.74 13.66 23.10
C ARG A 277 27.04 12.61 23.97
N LEU A 278 27.67 12.25 25.08
CA LEU A 278 27.18 11.24 26.02
C LEU A 278 27.55 11.65 27.43
N ASP A 279 26.60 11.61 28.36
CA ASP A 279 26.86 11.60 29.79
C ASP A 279 26.43 10.26 30.36
N TYR A 280 27.30 9.60 31.13
CA TYR A 280 27.06 8.29 31.70
C TYR A 280 27.45 8.27 33.18
N ASP A 281 26.50 8.01 34.07
CA ASP A 281 26.77 7.77 35.48
C ASP A 281 27.07 6.27 35.71
N LEU A 282 28.33 5.99 36.05
CA LEU A 282 28.84 4.65 36.34
C LEU A 282 28.12 4.00 37.53
N ALA A 283 27.69 4.79 38.53
CA ALA A 283 27.05 4.27 39.74
C ALA A 283 25.57 3.93 39.50
N GLY A 284 24.81 4.86 38.91
CA GLY A 284 23.41 4.65 38.54
C GLY A 284 23.20 3.75 37.33
N ARG A 285 24.27 3.43 36.57
CA ARG A 285 24.23 2.67 35.31
C ARG A 285 23.24 3.26 34.30
N GLU A 286 23.09 4.57 34.32
CA GLU A 286 22.19 5.30 33.44
C GLU A 286 22.90 6.50 32.82
N GLY A 287 22.40 6.97 31.68
CA GLY A 287 23.01 8.07 30.97
C GLY A 287 22.09 8.69 29.94
N ARG A 288 22.55 9.80 29.38
CA ARG A 288 21.89 10.55 28.33
C ARG A 288 22.84 10.77 27.17
N PHE A 289 22.32 10.79 25.96
CA PHE A 289 23.11 11.03 24.77
C PHE A 289 22.35 11.93 23.80
N GLY A 290 23.12 12.56 22.91
CA GLY A 290 22.59 13.27 21.77
C GLY A 290 23.54 13.13 20.59
N PHE A 291 23.00 12.95 19.40
CA PHE A 291 23.78 12.90 18.16
C PHE A 291 23.04 13.53 16.99
N SER A 292 23.81 14.05 16.05
CA SER A 292 23.40 14.41 14.70
C SER A 292 24.23 13.57 13.74
N SER A 293 23.60 12.91 12.77
CA SER A 293 24.26 12.02 11.84
C SER A 293 23.74 12.21 10.43
N GLY A 294 24.66 12.29 9.47
CA GLY A 294 24.42 12.16 8.04
C GLY A 294 25.16 11.00 7.39
N LEU A 295 25.61 10.03 8.20
CA LEU A 295 26.23 8.79 7.72
C LEU A 295 25.24 7.95 6.87
N ASP A 296 25.76 6.97 6.14
CA ASP A 296 24.98 5.97 5.42
C ASP A 296 24.12 5.15 6.38
N LEU A 297 22.85 5.52 6.51
CA LEU A 297 21.92 4.96 7.48
C LEU A 297 21.71 3.45 7.32
N PRO A 298 21.49 2.88 6.11
CA PRO A 298 21.39 1.44 5.93
C PRO A 298 22.63 0.69 6.43
N ARG A 299 23.84 1.19 6.14
CA ARG A 299 25.08 0.58 6.63
C ARG A 299 25.23 0.74 8.14
N LEU A 300 24.91 1.92 8.67
CA LEU A 300 24.93 2.20 10.10
C LEU A 300 24.01 1.25 10.86
N LEU A 301 22.73 1.12 10.46
CA LEU A 301 21.74 0.24 11.09
C LEU A 301 22.19 -1.22 11.09
N ARG A 302 22.71 -1.71 9.95
CA ARG A 302 23.18 -3.09 9.82
C ARG A 302 24.43 -3.36 10.67
N SER A 303 25.46 -2.53 10.52
CA SER A 303 26.76 -2.78 11.13
C SER A 303 26.82 -2.44 12.63
N TRP A 304 25.96 -1.55 13.12
CA TRP A 304 26.02 -1.05 14.50
C TRP A 304 24.88 -1.56 15.39
N PHE A 305 23.70 -1.82 14.79
CA PHE A 305 22.51 -2.23 15.54
C PHE A 305 22.00 -3.62 15.15
N GLY A 306 22.65 -4.29 14.18
CA GLY A 306 22.22 -5.60 13.70
C GLY A 306 20.83 -5.57 13.03
N VAL A 307 20.37 -4.39 12.62
CA VAL A 307 19.08 -4.22 11.94
C VAL A 307 19.33 -4.43 10.45
N ASP A 308 18.87 -5.56 9.92
CA ASP A 308 18.93 -5.83 8.49
C ASP A 308 18.19 -4.75 7.70
N SER A 309 18.63 -4.53 6.45
CA SER A 309 18.10 -3.47 5.59
C SER A 309 16.58 -3.51 5.53
N ILE A 310 15.93 -2.35 5.67
CA ILE A 310 14.49 -2.20 5.48
C ILE A 310 14.18 -2.69 4.06
N HIS A 311 13.47 -3.82 3.96
CA HIS A 311 13.17 -4.44 2.68
C HIS A 311 12.46 -3.43 1.77
N ASP A 312 12.85 -3.40 0.49
CA ASP A 312 12.32 -2.48 -0.52
C ASP A 312 12.57 -0.98 -0.30
N VAL A 313 13.45 -0.58 0.61
CA VAL A 313 13.83 0.84 0.78
C VAL A 313 15.28 1.06 0.37
N THR A 314 15.51 2.02 -0.52
CA THR A 314 16.85 2.48 -0.88
C THR A 314 16.97 3.99 -0.72
N LEU A 315 18.11 4.45 -0.23
CA LEU A 315 18.41 5.86 0.03
C LEU A 315 19.55 6.31 -0.87
N ALA A 316 19.28 7.24 -1.78
CA ALA A 316 20.28 7.77 -2.72
C ALA A 316 20.77 9.17 -2.32
N GLY A 317 19.89 10.01 -1.76
CA GLY A 317 20.22 11.41 -1.43
C GLY A 317 20.80 11.62 -0.05
N GLU A 318 20.80 12.89 0.36
CA GLU A 318 21.21 13.38 1.67
C GLU A 318 20.35 12.75 2.78
N GLN A 319 21.00 12.39 3.88
CA GLN A 319 20.38 11.76 5.04
C GLN A 319 20.77 12.60 6.25
N ARG A 320 19.80 12.96 7.08
CA ARG A 320 20.05 13.66 8.34
C ARG A 320 19.15 13.09 9.41
N ILE A 321 19.76 12.68 10.52
CA ILE A 321 19.07 12.23 11.71
C ILE A 321 19.62 13.02 12.89
N GLU A 322 18.72 13.61 13.65
CA GLU A 322 19.05 14.25 14.92
C GLU A 322 18.31 13.52 16.02
N SER A 323 19.00 13.13 17.07
CA SER A 323 18.39 12.35 18.13
C SER A 323 19.00 12.64 19.48
N SER A 324 18.17 12.55 20.51
CA SER A 324 18.58 12.57 21.91
C SER A 324 17.81 11.51 22.67
N GLY A 325 18.44 10.94 23.68
CA GLY A 325 17.85 9.86 24.44
C GLY A 325 18.48 9.65 25.80
N GLU A 326 17.87 8.74 26.53
CA GLU A 326 18.34 8.20 27.80
C GLU A 326 18.47 6.69 27.69
N PHE A 327 19.41 6.12 28.45
CA PHE A 327 19.57 4.69 28.54
C PHE A 327 19.83 4.26 29.98
N ARG A 328 19.46 3.02 30.29
CA ARG A 328 19.78 2.34 31.54
C ARG A 328 20.30 0.94 31.24
N LEU A 329 21.46 0.60 31.80
CA LEU A 329 22.04 -0.73 31.69
C LEU A 329 21.46 -1.64 32.76
N VAL A 330 20.72 -2.67 32.33
CA VAL A 330 20.11 -3.67 33.21
C VAL A 330 21.03 -4.90 33.30
N ASP A 331 21.05 -5.55 34.46
CA ASP A 331 21.85 -6.75 34.67
C ASP A 331 21.29 -7.94 33.89
N GLY A 332 22.16 -8.61 33.11
CA GLY A 332 21.80 -9.81 32.35
C GLY A 332 20.87 -9.59 31.14
N GLY A 333 20.57 -8.34 30.77
CA GLY A 333 19.68 -8.00 29.65
C GLY A 333 20.19 -6.86 28.76
N PRO A 334 19.52 -6.59 27.62
CA PRO A 334 19.84 -5.46 26.76
C PRO A 334 19.57 -4.11 27.47
N PRO A 335 20.24 -3.03 27.05
CA PRO A 335 19.98 -1.69 27.60
C PRO A 335 18.54 -1.26 27.37
N GLU A 336 17.88 -0.72 28.40
CA GLU A 336 16.64 0.02 28.22
C GLU A 336 16.98 1.37 27.63
N VAL A 337 16.55 1.64 26.39
CA VAL A 337 16.81 2.91 25.71
C VAL A 337 15.47 3.62 25.46
N LYS A 338 15.45 4.94 25.65
CA LYS A 338 14.39 5.82 25.14
C LYS A 338 15.02 6.89 24.27
N LEU A 339 14.44 7.09 23.10
CA LEU A 339 15.00 7.90 22.04
C LEU A 339 13.92 8.85 21.51
N THR A 340 14.30 10.09 21.25
CA THR A 340 13.46 11.06 20.52
C THR A 340 14.33 11.78 19.49
N GLY A 341 13.74 12.23 18.40
CA GLY A 341 14.52 12.87 17.35
C GLY A 341 13.71 13.26 16.13
N SER A 342 14.43 13.64 15.09
CA SER A 342 13.91 13.92 13.77
C SER A 342 14.77 13.27 12.70
N ALA A 343 14.14 12.93 11.58
CA ALA A 343 14.81 12.42 10.40
C ALA A 343 14.37 13.22 9.17
N SER A 344 15.32 13.55 8.31
CA SER A 344 15.11 14.16 7.00
C SER A 344 15.95 13.39 5.97
N LEU A 345 15.27 12.78 5.01
CA LEU A 345 15.85 11.96 3.97
C LEU A 345 15.47 12.54 2.61
N LYS A 346 16.43 12.63 1.69
CA LYS A 346 16.20 13.05 0.30
C LYS A 346 16.42 11.89 -0.67
N ALA A 347 15.70 11.91 -1.79
CA ALA A 347 15.80 10.92 -2.88
C ALA A 347 15.77 9.48 -2.35
N LEU A 348 14.61 9.09 -1.84
CA LEU A 348 14.33 7.74 -1.37
C LEU A 348 13.52 6.96 -2.40
N MET A 349 13.70 5.65 -2.45
CA MET A 349 12.88 4.77 -3.27
C MET A 349 12.30 3.66 -2.39
N ILE A 350 10.98 3.53 -2.41
CA ILE A 350 10.22 2.52 -1.66
C ILE A 350 9.47 1.67 -2.66
N ARG A 351 9.69 0.34 -2.66
CA ARG A 351 9.03 -0.62 -3.57
C ARG A 351 9.09 -0.18 -5.05
N GLY A 352 10.26 0.29 -5.48
CA GLY A 352 10.49 0.80 -6.84
C GLY A 352 9.91 2.18 -7.14
N THR A 353 9.24 2.83 -6.18
CA THR A 353 8.66 4.18 -6.33
C THR A 353 9.58 5.23 -5.71
N ALA A 354 10.02 6.19 -6.52
CA ALA A 354 10.86 7.30 -6.07
C ALA A 354 10.06 8.41 -5.38
N PHE A 355 10.60 8.95 -4.30
CA PHE A 355 10.10 10.13 -3.58
C PHE A 355 11.23 11.14 -3.37
N ASP A 356 10.89 12.42 -3.36
CA ASP A 356 11.87 13.51 -3.31
C ASP A 356 12.38 13.73 -1.89
N SER A 357 11.49 13.69 -0.89
CA SER A 357 11.87 13.76 0.52
C SER A 357 10.93 13.00 1.45
N PHE A 358 11.47 12.63 2.61
CA PHE A 358 10.76 12.07 3.75
C PHE A 358 11.26 12.78 5.01
N GLU A 359 10.35 13.42 5.74
CA GLU A 359 10.62 14.12 7.00
C GLU A 359 9.69 13.59 8.09
N THR A 360 10.21 13.41 9.30
CA THR A 360 9.41 12.97 10.46
C THR A 360 10.09 13.36 11.76
N ALA A 361 9.30 13.61 12.80
CA ALA A 361 9.75 13.45 14.18
C ALA A 361 9.54 11.99 14.60
N PHE A 362 10.40 11.44 15.45
CA PHE A 362 10.25 10.08 15.97
C PHE A 362 10.47 10.00 17.47
N SER A 363 9.84 9.01 18.08
CA SER A 363 10.15 8.54 19.44
C SER A 363 10.19 7.03 19.46
N TRP A 364 11.16 6.46 20.18
CA TRP A 364 11.28 5.02 20.36
C TRP A 364 11.47 4.69 21.84
N SER A 365 10.73 3.73 22.34
CA SER A 365 10.82 3.28 23.74
C SER A 365 10.28 1.86 23.88
N LYS A 366 11.09 0.96 24.45
CA LYS A 366 10.70 -0.44 24.72
C LYS A 366 10.13 -1.14 23.49
N GLY A 367 10.81 -1.01 22.34
CA GLY A 367 10.37 -1.62 21.08
C GLY A 367 9.27 -0.86 20.32
N ASN A 368 8.59 0.08 20.95
CA ASN A 368 7.56 0.88 20.29
C ASN A 368 8.18 2.04 19.52
N LEU A 369 7.90 2.15 18.22
CA LEU A 369 8.31 3.27 17.38
C LEU A 369 7.09 4.12 17.03
N PHE A 370 7.17 5.42 17.28
CA PHE A 370 6.16 6.38 16.87
C PHE A 370 6.79 7.44 15.99
N LEU A 371 6.28 7.56 14.76
CA LEU A 371 6.63 8.59 13.80
C LEU A 371 5.48 9.60 13.75
N ARG A 372 5.80 10.87 13.94
CA ARG A 372 4.86 11.98 13.89
C ARG A 372 5.28 13.00 12.86
N ASP A 373 4.30 13.78 12.43
CA ASP A 373 4.54 14.90 11.52
C ASP A 373 5.23 14.39 10.24
N ILE A 374 4.88 13.15 9.82
CA ILE A 374 5.40 12.53 8.61
C ILE A 374 5.02 13.44 7.46
N LYS A 375 6.00 13.80 6.64
CA LYS A 375 5.82 14.56 5.41
C LYS A 375 6.65 13.90 4.32
N VAL A 376 5.97 13.41 3.30
CA VAL A 376 6.59 12.81 2.12
C VAL A 376 6.26 13.69 0.93
N LEU A 377 7.29 14.11 0.19
CA LEU A 377 7.13 14.93 -1.01
C LEU A 377 7.52 14.13 -2.25
N ARG A 378 6.79 14.38 -3.33
CA ARG A 378 7.08 13.89 -4.67
C ARG A 378 6.68 14.97 -5.68
N ARG A 379 7.30 14.98 -6.87
CA ARG A 379 7.00 15.93 -7.95
C ARG A 379 5.50 16.11 -8.29
N ASP A 380 4.69 15.07 -8.06
CA ASP A 380 3.28 14.97 -8.43
C ASP A 380 2.34 14.86 -7.21
N GLY A 381 2.84 15.08 -5.98
CA GLY A 381 1.99 15.10 -4.79
C GLY A 381 2.75 15.10 -3.46
N GLN A 382 2.01 14.95 -2.38
CA GLN A 382 2.51 14.88 -1.02
C GLN A 382 1.67 13.92 -0.17
N LEU A 383 2.27 13.44 0.91
CA LEU A 383 1.62 12.67 1.96
C LEU A 383 2.00 13.25 3.31
N THR A 384 1.02 13.38 4.19
CA THR A 384 1.23 13.74 5.60
C THR A 384 0.64 12.68 6.50
N GLY A 385 1.23 12.39 7.66
CA GLY A 385 0.66 11.39 8.54
C GLY A 385 1.41 11.14 9.84
N LYS A 386 1.04 10.02 10.47
CA LYS A 386 1.66 9.47 11.66
C LYS A 386 1.66 7.94 11.56
N LEU A 387 2.68 7.31 12.14
CA LEU A 387 2.85 5.86 12.16
C LEU A 387 3.19 5.42 13.57
N LEU A 388 2.55 4.35 14.05
CA LEU A 388 2.85 3.69 15.31
C LEU A 388 3.13 2.22 15.03
N LEU A 389 4.32 1.75 15.38
CA LEU A 389 4.69 0.33 15.44
C LEU A 389 4.72 -0.07 16.91
N GLN A 390 3.90 -1.05 17.26
CA GLN A 390 3.79 -1.61 18.60
C GLN A 390 3.50 -3.11 18.49
N ASP A 391 4.27 -3.94 19.18
CA ASP A 391 4.08 -5.40 19.22
C ASP A 391 3.96 -6.02 17.81
N ASP A 392 4.88 -5.65 16.90
CA ASP A 392 4.93 -6.04 15.48
C ASP A 392 3.73 -5.60 14.61
N TYR A 393 2.78 -4.87 15.19
CA TYR A 393 1.63 -4.30 14.49
C TYR A 393 1.87 -2.84 14.14
N ILE A 394 1.72 -2.51 12.86
CA ILE A 394 1.83 -1.15 12.35
C ILE A 394 0.43 -0.54 12.23
N ARG A 395 0.28 0.71 12.71
CA ARG A 395 -0.87 1.57 12.47
C ARG A 395 -0.40 2.87 11.82
N VAL A 396 -1.06 3.28 10.76
CA VAL A 396 -0.77 4.52 10.03
C VAL A 396 -2.05 5.32 9.88
N ALA A 397 -1.99 6.61 10.17
CA ALA A 397 -3.01 7.55 9.73
C ALA A 397 -2.36 8.54 8.77
N LEU A 398 -2.88 8.63 7.56
CA LEU A 398 -2.28 9.41 6.48
C LEU A 398 -3.32 10.19 5.69
N ARG A 399 -2.89 11.34 5.17
CA ARG A 399 -3.57 12.09 4.12
C ARG A 399 -2.63 12.21 2.94
N SER A 400 -3.09 11.89 1.74
CA SER A 400 -2.27 11.91 0.53
C SER A 400 -3.05 12.44 -0.67
N ASN A 401 -2.36 13.15 -1.55
CA ASN A 401 -2.84 13.48 -2.89
C ASN A 401 -1.96 12.87 -3.99
N PHE A 402 -1.23 11.79 -3.67
CA PHE A 402 -0.43 11.09 -4.67
C PHE A 402 -1.31 10.46 -5.76
N PRO A 403 -0.82 10.36 -7.01
CA PRO A 403 -1.48 9.60 -8.07
C PRO A 403 -1.74 8.15 -7.65
N LEU A 404 -2.81 7.54 -8.16
CA LEU A 404 -3.16 6.14 -7.89
C LEU A 404 -2.03 5.18 -8.27
N ALA A 405 -1.24 5.52 -9.29
CA ALA A 405 -0.05 4.78 -9.68
C ALA A 405 0.96 4.57 -8.52
N VAL A 406 1.04 5.52 -7.57
CA VAL A 406 1.91 5.42 -6.39
C VAL A 406 1.42 4.34 -5.41
N ALA A 407 0.11 4.11 -5.33
CA ALA A 407 -0.47 3.11 -4.43
C ALA A 407 -0.35 1.67 -4.97
N ARG A 408 -0.30 1.48 -6.30
CA ARG A 408 -0.33 0.16 -6.95
C ARG A 408 0.72 -0.85 -6.42
N PRO A 409 2.02 -0.48 -6.25
CA PRO A 409 3.03 -1.41 -5.77
C PRO A 409 2.78 -1.93 -4.34
N PHE A 410 2.02 -1.18 -3.53
CA PHE A 410 1.69 -1.56 -2.15
C PHE A 410 0.55 -2.59 -2.08
N PHE A 411 -0.27 -2.70 -3.14
CA PHE A 411 -1.37 -3.67 -3.25
C PHE A 411 -1.14 -4.72 -4.36
N ALA A 412 0.10 -4.89 -4.81
CA ALA A 412 0.44 -5.92 -5.79
C ALA A 412 0.10 -7.32 -5.25
N GLY A 413 -0.66 -8.11 -6.03
CA GLY A 413 -1.15 -9.42 -5.61
C GLY A 413 -2.33 -9.41 -4.62
N GLN A 414 -2.78 -8.24 -4.17
CA GLN A 414 -3.90 -8.07 -3.25
C GLN A 414 -5.21 -7.79 -4.01
N PRO A 415 -6.39 -8.12 -3.43
CA PRO A 415 -7.68 -7.91 -4.10
C PRO A 415 -7.94 -6.45 -4.48
N PHE A 416 -7.58 -5.51 -3.59
CA PHE A 416 -7.72 -4.07 -3.87
C PHE A 416 -6.81 -3.59 -5.02
N GLY A 417 -5.66 -4.24 -5.23
CA GLY A 417 -4.77 -3.95 -6.35
C GLY A 417 -5.45 -4.11 -7.71
N ARG A 418 -6.40 -5.04 -7.85
CA ARG A 418 -7.20 -5.21 -9.08
C ARG A 418 -8.06 -3.98 -9.36
N VAL A 419 -8.70 -3.44 -8.32
CA VAL A 419 -9.52 -2.22 -8.43
C VAL A 419 -8.66 -1.02 -8.82
N LEU A 420 -7.49 -0.83 -8.20
CA LEU A 420 -6.56 0.27 -8.53
C LEU A 420 -6.01 0.19 -9.97
N ASN A 421 -5.85 -1.02 -10.50
CA ASN A 421 -5.35 -1.24 -11.86
C ASN A 421 -6.38 -0.91 -12.94
N ASP A 422 -7.66 -0.90 -12.60
CA ASP A 422 -8.77 -0.59 -13.51
C ASP A 422 -8.95 0.93 -13.76
N PHE A 423 -8.28 1.77 -12.96
CA PHE A 423 -8.21 3.21 -13.16
C PHE A 423 -7.16 3.61 -14.21
N THR A 424 -7.50 4.60 -15.03
CA THR A 424 -6.59 5.24 -15.98
C THR A 424 -6.55 6.74 -15.71
N GLU A 425 -5.38 7.22 -15.28
CA GLU A 425 -5.12 8.61 -14.92
C GLU A 425 -4.65 9.42 -16.14
N ASN A 426 -4.89 10.74 -16.12
CA ASN A 426 -4.38 11.71 -17.08
C ASN A 426 -3.78 12.92 -16.34
N GLU A 427 -3.27 13.91 -17.09
CA GLU A 427 -2.62 15.11 -16.54
C GLU A 427 -3.52 16.01 -15.67
N HIS A 428 -4.84 15.84 -15.75
CA HIS A 428 -5.83 16.57 -14.95
C HIS A 428 -6.39 15.74 -13.79
N THR A 429 -5.97 14.48 -13.64
CA THR A 429 -6.40 13.62 -12.55
C THR A 429 -5.90 14.18 -11.21
N LYS A 430 -6.80 14.27 -10.24
CA LYS A 430 -6.47 14.64 -8.86
C LYS A 430 -6.96 13.55 -7.93
N VAL A 431 -6.15 13.21 -6.93
CA VAL A 431 -6.50 12.23 -5.90
C VAL A 431 -6.45 12.95 -4.56
N ASP A 432 -7.40 12.65 -3.66
CA ASP A 432 -7.34 13.00 -2.24
C ASP A 432 -7.78 11.77 -1.45
N ALA A 433 -6.92 11.31 -0.55
CA ALA A 433 -7.13 10.14 0.27
C ALA A 433 -6.84 10.49 1.73
N ASN A 434 -7.76 10.17 2.62
CA ASN A 434 -7.60 10.28 4.07
C ASN A 434 -7.87 8.92 4.69
N LEU A 435 -6.80 8.22 5.08
CA LEU A 435 -6.82 6.79 5.35
C LEU A 435 -6.22 6.47 6.72
N GLU A 436 -6.82 5.50 7.39
CA GLU A 436 -6.24 4.76 8.50
C GLU A 436 -5.92 3.34 8.02
N CYS A 437 -4.66 2.94 8.16
CA CYS A 437 -4.17 1.64 7.71
C CYS A 437 -3.59 0.88 8.89
N GLY A 438 -3.69 -0.44 8.88
CA GLY A 438 -2.99 -1.29 9.84
C GLY A 438 -2.62 -2.65 9.27
N TRP A 439 -1.51 -3.22 9.73
CA TRP A 439 -1.06 -4.57 9.33
C TRP A 439 -0.02 -5.11 10.32
N ASP A 440 0.07 -6.43 10.38
CA ASP A 440 1.11 -7.18 11.07
C ASP A 440 2.34 -7.35 10.15
N LEU A 441 3.54 -7.17 10.69
CA LEU A 441 4.80 -7.31 9.93
C LEU A 441 5.03 -8.73 9.37
N HIS A 442 4.42 -9.74 9.96
CA HIS A 442 4.63 -11.16 9.65
C HIS A 442 3.49 -11.79 8.83
N ASP A 443 2.37 -11.08 8.63
CA ASP A 443 1.22 -11.57 7.86
C ASP A 443 0.83 -10.62 6.72
N VAL A 444 1.10 -11.06 5.49
CA VAL A 444 0.81 -10.32 4.25
C VAL A 444 -0.68 -10.15 3.94
N HIS A 445 -1.57 -10.84 4.66
CA HIS A 445 -3.03 -10.78 4.52
C HIS A 445 -3.72 -10.00 5.66
N SER A 446 -2.98 -9.62 6.70
CA SER A 446 -3.50 -8.92 7.89
C SER A 446 -3.87 -7.45 7.68
N TRP A 447 -3.68 -6.93 6.46
CA TRP A 447 -3.85 -5.52 6.18
C TRP A 447 -5.33 -5.09 6.25
N VAL A 448 -5.54 -3.91 6.83
CA VAL A 448 -6.82 -3.20 6.87
C VAL A 448 -6.60 -1.75 6.45
N VAL A 449 -7.56 -1.21 5.70
CA VAL A 449 -7.57 0.21 5.28
C VAL A 449 -8.99 0.73 5.44
N SER A 450 -9.16 1.81 6.21
CA SER A 450 -10.42 2.52 6.33
C SER A 450 -10.23 4.02 6.09
N GLY A 451 -11.31 4.72 5.74
CA GLY A 451 -11.26 6.18 5.56
C GLY A 451 -12.05 6.64 4.34
N HIS A 452 -11.57 7.69 3.68
CA HIS A 452 -12.24 8.31 2.54
C HIS A 452 -11.26 8.48 1.37
N GLY A 453 -11.73 8.20 0.17
CA GLY A 453 -10.98 8.40 -1.07
C GLY A 453 -11.81 9.14 -2.12
N ARG A 454 -11.17 10.08 -2.80
CA ARG A 454 -11.72 10.86 -3.90
C ARG A 454 -10.75 10.92 -5.06
N VAL A 455 -11.27 10.76 -6.27
CA VAL A 455 -10.54 10.93 -7.53
C VAL A 455 -11.34 11.78 -8.51
N ASP A 456 -10.69 12.79 -9.08
CA ASP A 456 -11.26 13.70 -10.07
C ASP A 456 -10.65 13.43 -11.46
N ASN A 457 -11.42 13.68 -12.52
CA ASN A 457 -11.02 13.60 -13.94
C ASN A 457 -10.27 12.31 -14.29
N CYS A 458 -10.91 11.16 -14.08
CA CYS A 458 -10.28 9.86 -14.28
C CYS A 458 -11.21 8.93 -15.08
N THR A 459 -10.67 7.82 -15.55
CA THR A 459 -11.40 6.80 -16.28
C THR A 459 -11.31 5.48 -15.54
N TYR A 460 -12.42 4.75 -15.43
CA TYR A 460 -12.46 3.40 -14.86
C TYR A 460 -13.00 2.45 -15.91
N ARG A 461 -12.17 1.48 -16.34
CA ARG A 461 -12.49 0.52 -17.41
C ARG A 461 -13.13 1.15 -18.67
N GLY A 462 -12.57 2.28 -19.10
CA GLY A 462 -13.01 3.00 -20.29
C GLY A 462 -14.20 3.95 -20.10
N THR A 463 -14.81 3.99 -18.91
CA THR A 463 -15.87 4.95 -18.60
C THR A 463 -15.28 6.18 -17.89
N PRO A 464 -15.39 7.38 -18.49
CA PRO A 464 -14.86 8.60 -17.90
C PRO A 464 -15.81 9.20 -16.85
N PHE A 465 -15.24 9.76 -15.78
CA PHE A 465 -15.96 10.51 -14.76
C PHE A 465 -15.17 11.76 -14.34
N LEU A 466 -15.91 12.80 -13.98
CA LEU A 466 -15.36 14.04 -13.43
C LEU A 466 -14.96 13.87 -11.98
N VAL A 467 -15.71 13.08 -11.23
CA VAL A 467 -15.53 12.85 -9.79
C VAL A 467 -16.01 11.45 -9.44
N ALA A 468 -15.23 10.72 -8.64
CA ALA A 468 -15.68 9.56 -7.90
C ALA A 468 -15.15 9.63 -6.47
N GLU A 469 -16.02 9.46 -5.48
CA GLU A 469 -15.65 9.50 -4.05
C GLU A 469 -16.40 8.42 -3.27
N THR A 470 -15.79 7.93 -2.21
CA THR A 470 -16.36 6.85 -1.37
C THR A 470 -15.64 6.77 -0.04
N ASP A 471 -16.36 6.31 0.98
CA ASP A 471 -15.77 5.79 2.20
C ASP A 471 -15.32 4.35 1.97
N LEU A 472 -14.21 3.97 2.60
CA LEU A 472 -13.49 2.72 2.42
C LEU A 472 -13.44 1.95 3.74
N ASP A 473 -13.65 0.64 3.66
CA ASP A 473 -13.35 -0.34 4.70
C ASP A 473 -12.90 -1.64 4.00
N LEU A 474 -11.59 -1.78 3.84
CA LEU A 474 -10.93 -2.73 2.96
C LEU A 474 -10.03 -3.65 3.76
N SER A 475 -10.04 -4.94 3.42
CA SER A 475 -9.11 -5.96 3.91
C SER A 475 -8.79 -6.98 2.82
N HIS A 476 -7.96 -7.97 3.14
CA HIS A 476 -7.72 -9.08 2.22
C HIS A 476 -8.99 -9.89 1.91
N SER A 477 -9.93 -10.03 2.85
CA SER A 477 -11.11 -10.87 2.67
C SER A 477 -12.35 -10.12 2.14
N ALA A 478 -12.42 -8.80 2.35
CA ALA A 478 -13.56 -7.99 1.94
C ALA A 478 -13.14 -6.60 1.45
N LEU A 479 -13.79 -6.12 0.39
CA LEU A 479 -13.66 -4.72 -0.07
C LEU A 479 -15.02 -4.05 0.05
N ASP A 480 -15.18 -3.18 1.04
CA ASP A 480 -16.44 -2.50 1.35
C ASP A 480 -16.33 -0.99 1.04
N PHE A 481 -17.08 -0.57 0.02
CA PHE A 481 -17.16 0.82 -0.43
C PHE A 481 -18.52 1.38 -0.02
N ARG A 482 -18.53 2.42 0.82
CA ARG A 482 -19.76 3.02 1.38
C ARG A 482 -19.92 4.48 0.98
N ASN A 483 -21.17 4.93 0.94
CA ASN A 483 -21.51 6.34 0.63
C ASN A 483 -20.87 6.83 -0.68
N GLY A 484 -20.80 5.96 -1.68
CA GLY A 484 -20.16 6.26 -2.95
C GLY A 484 -20.95 7.28 -3.76
N ALA A 485 -20.26 8.21 -4.39
CA ALA A 485 -20.83 9.16 -5.33
C ALA A 485 -19.96 9.28 -6.59
N VAL A 486 -20.60 9.28 -7.77
CA VAL A 486 -19.92 9.38 -9.06
C VAL A 486 -20.62 10.43 -9.92
N THR A 487 -19.84 11.30 -10.54
CA THR A 487 -20.29 12.21 -11.60
C THR A 487 -19.63 11.83 -12.91
N PHE A 488 -20.41 11.23 -13.82
CA PHE A 488 -19.94 10.81 -15.13
C PHE A 488 -19.64 12.02 -16.04
N ASP A 489 -18.68 11.83 -16.96
CA ASP A 489 -18.37 12.80 -18.01
C ASP A 489 -18.96 12.33 -19.36
N TYR A 490 -19.99 13.02 -19.83
CA TYR A 490 -20.68 12.68 -21.07
C TYR A 490 -20.34 13.59 -22.24
N ARG A 491 -19.35 14.49 -22.13
CA ARG A 491 -18.97 15.41 -23.21
C ARG A 491 -18.67 14.70 -24.55
N ASN A 492 -18.22 13.45 -24.47
CA ASN A 492 -17.89 12.62 -25.62
C ASN A 492 -18.80 11.40 -25.78
N TYR A 493 -19.92 11.33 -25.05
CA TYR A 493 -20.84 10.20 -25.12
C TYR A 493 -21.78 10.33 -26.33
N GLY A 494 -21.99 9.22 -27.06
CA GLY A 494 -22.73 9.21 -28.32
C GLY A 494 -24.16 9.71 -28.19
N LEU A 495 -24.92 9.21 -27.20
CA LEU A 495 -26.31 9.63 -26.98
C LEU A 495 -26.41 11.09 -26.52
N GLN A 496 -25.44 11.57 -25.72
CA GLN A 496 -25.39 12.97 -25.31
C GLN A 496 -25.31 13.89 -26.54
N ARG A 497 -24.43 13.58 -27.50
CA ARG A 497 -24.28 14.37 -28.73
C ARG A 497 -25.47 14.23 -29.68
N ALA A 498 -26.04 13.04 -29.78
CA ALA A 498 -27.15 12.76 -30.68
C ALA A 498 -28.45 13.48 -30.27
N PHE A 499 -28.66 13.70 -28.97
CA PHE A 499 -29.92 14.21 -28.43
C PHE A 499 -29.78 15.48 -27.58
N ASP A 500 -28.63 16.15 -27.65
CA ASP A 500 -28.29 17.35 -26.85
C ASP A 500 -28.57 17.16 -25.35
N GLY A 501 -28.16 16.01 -24.82
CA GLY A 501 -28.35 15.64 -23.42
C GLY A 501 -27.38 16.35 -22.47
N PRO A 502 -27.54 16.18 -21.15
CA PRO A 502 -26.63 16.78 -20.17
C PRO A 502 -25.21 16.25 -20.36
N ARG A 503 -24.23 17.12 -20.13
CA ARG A 503 -22.80 16.78 -20.19
C ARG A 503 -22.33 15.93 -19.01
N THR A 504 -23.18 15.74 -18.00
CA THR A 504 -22.88 14.97 -16.80
C THR A 504 -24.09 14.14 -16.38
N GLY A 505 -23.83 13.10 -15.58
CA GLY A 505 -24.86 12.36 -14.85
C GLY A 505 -24.33 11.98 -13.48
N SER A 506 -25.23 11.86 -12.51
CA SER A 506 -24.85 11.60 -11.13
C SER A 506 -25.40 10.26 -10.66
N LEU A 507 -24.60 9.58 -9.85
CA LEU A 507 -24.92 8.32 -9.19
C LEU A 507 -24.50 8.42 -7.73
N LYS A 508 -25.36 7.95 -6.84
CA LYS A 508 -25.04 7.64 -5.45
C LYS A 508 -25.23 6.15 -5.20
N VAL A 509 -24.42 5.58 -4.34
CA VAL A 509 -24.54 4.19 -3.91
C VAL A 509 -24.31 4.11 -2.42
N LYS A 510 -25.23 3.44 -1.70
CA LYS A 510 -25.07 3.27 -0.25
C LYS A 510 -23.88 2.36 0.06
N GLN A 511 -23.78 1.24 -0.64
CA GLN A 511 -22.73 0.26 -0.41
C GLN A 511 -22.47 -0.63 -1.63
N VAL A 512 -21.21 -0.89 -1.92
CA VAL A 512 -20.75 -1.98 -2.79
C VAL A 512 -19.75 -2.79 -1.99
N ARG A 513 -20.06 -4.06 -1.72
CA ARG A 513 -19.21 -4.95 -0.92
C ARG A 513 -18.85 -6.19 -1.71
N TYR A 514 -17.55 -6.38 -1.94
CA TYR A 514 -17.01 -7.65 -2.39
C TYR A 514 -16.64 -8.51 -1.18
N ASP A 515 -17.02 -9.78 -1.22
CA ASP A 515 -16.69 -10.77 -0.21
C ASP A 515 -16.01 -11.97 -0.89
N SER A 516 -14.76 -12.23 -0.48
CA SER A 516 -13.93 -13.28 -1.09
C SER A 516 -14.31 -14.70 -0.68
N GLU A 517 -14.86 -14.89 0.53
CA GLU A 517 -15.30 -16.21 0.99
C GLU A 517 -16.62 -16.59 0.31
N ALA A 518 -17.52 -15.61 0.16
CA ALA A 518 -18.79 -15.81 -0.51
C ALA A 518 -18.65 -15.82 -2.04
N ASP A 519 -17.57 -15.28 -2.63
CA ASP A 519 -17.44 -15.02 -4.08
C ASP A 519 -18.63 -14.22 -4.63
N THR A 520 -18.96 -13.12 -3.98
CA THR A 520 -20.11 -12.28 -4.36
C THR A 520 -19.83 -10.80 -4.20
N VAL A 521 -20.56 -9.99 -4.97
CA VAL A 521 -20.63 -8.54 -4.83
C VAL A 521 -22.05 -8.15 -4.45
N ALA A 522 -22.23 -7.61 -3.25
CA ALA A 522 -23.49 -7.04 -2.80
C ALA A 522 -23.55 -5.55 -3.19
N ILE A 523 -24.64 -5.14 -3.83
CA ILE A 523 -24.89 -3.78 -4.28
C ILE A 523 -26.15 -3.27 -3.55
N SER A 524 -26.00 -2.20 -2.77
CA SER A 524 -27.10 -1.64 -1.99
C SER A 524 -27.38 -0.20 -2.39
N ASN A 525 -28.63 0.05 -2.77
CA ASN A 525 -29.21 1.36 -3.05
C ASN A 525 -28.34 2.24 -3.96
N VAL A 526 -28.09 1.76 -5.18
CA VAL A 526 -27.65 2.62 -6.27
C VAL A 526 -28.84 3.46 -6.69
N GLU A 527 -28.68 4.78 -6.76
CA GLU A 527 -29.70 5.71 -7.25
C GLU A 527 -29.05 6.87 -8.00
N GLY A 528 -29.72 7.38 -9.03
CA GLY A 528 -29.24 8.57 -9.73
C GLY A 528 -29.89 8.80 -11.07
N THR A 529 -29.39 9.80 -11.77
CA THR A 529 -29.84 10.18 -13.12
C THR A 529 -28.64 10.06 -14.06
N PHE A 530 -28.55 8.92 -14.76
CA PHE A 530 -27.40 8.59 -15.61
C PHE A 530 -27.82 7.62 -16.73
N TRP A 531 -27.04 7.55 -17.82
CA TRP A 531 -27.27 6.52 -18.83
C TRP A 531 -26.75 5.17 -18.33
N PRO A 532 -27.51 4.08 -18.46
CA PRO A 532 -27.13 2.80 -17.88
C PRO A 532 -25.91 2.17 -18.56
N ALA A 533 -25.74 2.36 -19.88
CA ALA A 533 -24.67 1.72 -20.64
C ALA A 533 -23.25 2.12 -20.15
N PRO A 534 -22.90 3.41 -19.93
CA PRO A 534 -21.63 3.79 -19.30
C PRO A 534 -21.31 3.08 -17.98
N LEU A 535 -22.29 2.94 -17.08
CA LEU A 535 -22.09 2.25 -15.80
C LEU A 535 -21.83 0.75 -16.04
N VAL A 536 -22.70 0.10 -16.83
CA VAL A 536 -22.63 -1.34 -17.09
C VAL A 536 -21.34 -1.70 -17.84
N ARG A 537 -20.82 -0.82 -18.69
CA ARG A 537 -19.58 -1.02 -19.46
C ARG A 537 -18.36 -1.28 -18.58
N MET A 538 -18.34 -0.74 -17.36
CA MET A 538 -17.27 -0.99 -16.39
C MET A 538 -17.24 -2.45 -15.92
N PHE A 539 -18.30 -3.22 -16.12
CA PHE A 539 -18.42 -4.58 -15.59
C PHE A 539 -18.79 -5.63 -16.65
N ALA A 540 -19.59 -5.27 -17.65
CA ALA A 540 -20.11 -6.15 -18.69
C ALA A 540 -20.28 -5.40 -20.02
N ARG A 541 -19.21 -5.35 -20.83
CA ARG A 541 -19.19 -4.58 -22.08
C ARG A 541 -20.25 -5.01 -23.10
N GLY A 542 -20.48 -6.31 -23.29
CA GLY A 542 -21.49 -6.80 -24.24
C GLY A 542 -22.91 -6.36 -23.85
N ILE A 543 -23.26 -6.47 -22.56
CA ILE A 543 -24.56 -5.99 -22.05
C ILE A 543 -24.69 -4.48 -22.22
N ALA A 544 -23.61 -3.73 -22.00
CA ALA A 544 -23.62 -2.28 -22.21
C ALA A 544 -23.89 -1.92 -23.68
N GLU A 545 -23.36 -2.68 -24.64
CA GLU A 545 -23.60 -2.49 -26.07
C GLU A 545 -25.06 -2.79 -26.44
N ASP A 546 -25.67 -3.83 -25.88
CA ASP A 546 -27.10 -4.12 -26.05
C ASP A 546 -27.98 -2.99 -25.49
N LEU A 547 -27.59 -2.40 -24.35
CA LEU A 547 -28.33 -1.30 -23.72
C LEU A 547 -28.32 0.00 -24.54
N GLU A 548 -27.33 0.21 -25.41
CA GLU A 548 -27.29 1.40 -26.29
C GLU A 548 -28.47 1.41 -27.29
N GLN A 549 -29.05 0.24 -27.61
CA GLN A 549 -30.16 0.12 -28.58
C GLN A 549 -31.45 0.82 -28.13
N TYR A 550 -31.65 0.99 -26.82
CA TYR A 550 -32.82 1.68 -26.27
C TYR A 550 -32.74 3.21 -26.42
N ARG A 551 -31.58 3.77 -26.79
CA ARG A 551 -31.32 5.19 -27.11
C ARG A 551 -32.19 6.18 -26.33
N PHE A 552 -32.05 6.20 -25.00
CA PHE A 552 -32.68 7.21 -24.16
C PHE A 552 -32.15 8.61 -24.54
N HIS A 553 -33.04 9.54 -24.88
CA HIS A 553 -32.63 10.89 -25.31
C HIS A 553 -32.02 11.69 -24.15
N GLN A 554 -32.47 11.41 -22.94
CA GLN A 554 -31.95 11.98 -21.70
C GLN A 554 -31.70 10.84 -20.71
N PRO A 555 -30.74 10.97 -19.78
CA PRO A 555 -30.46 9.93 -18.80
C PRO A 555 -31.70 9.64 -17.93
N PRO A 556 -32.15 8.38 -17.81
CA PRO A 556 -33.25 8.02 -16.93
C PRO A 556 -32.85 8.13 -15.46
N VAL A 557 -33.85 8.27 -14.58
CA VAL A 557 -33.69 8.01 -13.16
C VAL A 557 -33.64 6.50 -12.98
N LEU A 558 -32.57 6.01 -12.37
CA LEU A 558 -32.30 4.59 -12.16
C LEU A 558 -32.12 4.29 -10.68
N GLN A 559 -32.66 3.15 -10.25
CA GLN A 559 -32.35 2.55 -8.95
C GLN A 559 -31.92 1.10 -9.14
N CYS A 560 -30.96 0.62 -8.35
CA CYS A 560 -30.49 -0.76 -8.41
C CYS A 560 -30.07 -1.28 -7.01
N SER A 561 -30.41 -2.53 -6.72
CA SER A 561 -29.91 -3.26 -5.56
C SER A 561 -29.93 -4.76 -5.83
N GLY A 562 -29.01 -5.50 -5.20
CA GLY A 562 -28.98 -6.94 -5.33
C GLY A 562 -27.62 -7.55 -5.10
N LEU A 563 -27.45 -8.77 -5.59
CA LEU A 563 -26.25 -9.59 -5.45
C LEU A 563 -25.76 -10.00 -6.84
N VAL A 564 -24.44 -9.93 -7.05
CA VAL A 564 -23.77 -10.43 -8.25
C VAL A 564 -22.84 -11.57 -7.86
N ASP A 565 -22.95 -12.70 -8.57
CA ASP A 565 -22.06 -13.84 -8.41
C ASP A 565 -20.76 -13.63 -9.20
N THR A 566 -19.59 -13.78 -8.58
CA THR A 566 -18.31 -13.55 -9.25
C THR A 566 -17.71 -14.78 -9.92
N ILE A 567 -18.29 -15.97 -9.68
CA ILE A 567 -17.74 -17.25 -10.17
C ILE A 567 -18.76 -18.12 -10.91
N GLY A 568 -19.93 -17.57 -11.25
CA GLY A 568 -20.92 -18.25 -12.09
C GLY A 568 -21.66 -19.42 -11.43
N LYS A 569 -21.81 -19.42 -10.10
CA LYS A 569 -22.67 -20.39 -9.36
C LYS A 569 -24.18 -20.10 -9.50
N GLY A 570 -24.56 -19.07 -10.26
CA GLY A 570 -25.94 -18.72 -10.56
C GLY A 570 -26.69 -17.99 -9.44
N ARG A 571 -25.97 -17.29 -8.54
CA ARG A 571 -26.55 -16.58 -7.39
C ARG A 571 -26.91 -15.11 -7.65
N THR A 572 -26.72 -14.63 -8.88
CA THR A 572 -27.03 -13.24 -9.24
C THR A 572 -28.54 -12.96 -9.07
N ASP A 573 -28.91 -11.94 -8.31
CA ASP A 573 -30.27 -11.42 -8.19
C ASP A 573 -30.21 -9.89 -8.10
N LEU A 574 -30.49 -9.21 -9.21
CA LEU A 574 -30.51 -7.76 -9.30
C LEU A 574 -31.93 -7.26 -9.51
N LYS A 575 -32.31 -6.24 -8.74
CA LYS A 575 -33.56 -5.49 -8.88
C LYS A 575 -33.22 -4.09 -9.34
N ILE A 576 -33.73 -3.71 -10.50
CA ILE A 576 -33.48 -2.44 -11.14
C ILE A 576 -34.84 -1.80 -11.40
N SER A 577 -34.97 -0.49 -11.21
CA SER A 577 -36.10 0.29 -11.69
C SER A 577 -35.58 1.47 -12.50
N PHE A 578 -36.28 1.81 -13.57
CA PHE A 578 -35.97 3.00 -14.34
C PHE A 578 -37.24 3.78 -14.68
N LYS A 579 -37.11 5.10 -14.72
CA LYS A 579 -38.17 6.01 -15.17
C LYS A 579 -37.55 7.24 -15.81
N THR A 580 -38.13 7.68 -16.92
CA THR A 580 -37.79 8.95 -17.54
C THR A 580 -39.05 9.68 -17.99
N ASN A 581 -39.00 11.02 -18.03
CA ASN A 581 -40.01 11.85 -18.67
C ASN A 581 -39.60 12.24 -20.11
N ALA A 582 -38.35 11.96 -20.48
CA ALA A 582 -37.86 12.20 -21.83
C ALA A 582 -38.14 11.00 -22.75
N PRO A 583 -38.20 11.20 -24.06
CA PRO A 583 -38.37 10.10 -24.98
C PRO A 583 -37.16 9.16 -25.06
N ALA A 584 -37.40 7.98 -25.59
CA ALA A 584 -36.37 7.03 -26.01
C ALA A 584 -36.70 6.53 -27.42
N THR A 585 -35.70 6.17 -28.21
CA THR A 585 -35.90 5.62 -29.55
C THR A 585 -35.43 4.17 -29.60
N TYR A 586 -36.34 3.26 -29.93
CA TYR A 586 -36.04 1.84 -30.04
C TYR A 586 -36.31 1.37 -31.47
N GLU A 587 -35.38 0.59 -32.03
CA GLU A 587 -35.59 0.02 -33.36
C GLU A 587 -36.54 -1.18 -33.26
N PHE A 588 -37.73 -1.05 -33.85
CA PHE A 588 -38.76 -2.08 -33.85
C PHE A 588 -39.24 -2.31 -35.29
N ILE A 589 -39.06 -3.54 -35.78
CA ILE A 589 -39.40 -3.94 -37.16
C ILE A 589 -38.79 -2.96 -38.18
N ASP A 590 -37.46 -2.81 -38.12
CA ASP A 590 -36.65 -1.98 -39.03
C ASP A 590 -37.05 -0.48 -39.07
N LYS A 591 -37.75 0.00 -38.03
CA LYS A 591 -38.18 1.39 -37.87
C LYS A 591 -37.87 1.93 -36.49
N ASP A 592 -37.52 3.20 -36.43
CA ASP A 592 -37.30 3.92 -35.18
C ASP A 592 -38.64 4.25 -34.52
N LEU A 593 -39.00 3.48 -33.49
CA LEU A 593 -40.16 3.71 -32.66
C LEU A 593 -39.84 4.68 -31.53
N LEU A 594 -40.59 5.79 -31.45
CA LEU A 594 -40.51 6.73 -30.35
C LEU A 594 -41.32 6.23 -29.15
N LEU A 595 -40.65 6.08 -28.02
CA LEU A 595 -41.24 5.72 -26.73
C LEU A 595 -41.27 6.98 -25.85
N GLU A 596 -42.46 7.50 -25.56
CA GLU A 596 -42.61 8.65 -24.67
C GLU A 596 -42.64 8.18 -23.22
N SER A 597 -41.81 8.80 -22.39
CA SER A 597 -41.73 8.57 -20.93
C SER A 597 -41.66 7.08 -20.50
N PRO A 598 -40.75 6.27 -21.06
CA PRO A 598 -40.66 4.86 -20.70
C PRO A 598 -40.24 4.65 -19.24
N SER A 599 -40.84 3.64 -18.61
CA SER A 599 -40.49 3.16 -17.27
C SER A 599 -40.72 1.65 -17.15
N ALA A 600 -39.93 0.97 -16.31
CA ALA A 600 -40.14 -0.43 -15.96
C ALA A 600 -39.37 -0.81 -14.68
N ASN A 601 -39.68 -1.97 -14.11
CA ASN A 601 -38.74 -2.68 -13.23
C ASN A 601 -38.14 -3.87 -13.95
N VAL A 602 -36.86 -4.10 -13.74
CA VAL A 602 -36.10 -5.19 -14.32
C VAL A 602 -35.53 -6.03 -13.18
N ARG A 603 -35.82 -7.34 -13.19
CA ARG A 603 -35.21 -8.31 -12.29
C ARG A 603 -34.35 -9.29 -13.08
N ILE A 604 -33.09 -9.40 -12.69
CA ILE A 604 -32.14 -10.35 -13.27
C ILE A 604 -31.89 -11.43 -12.21
N GLN A 605 -32.35 -12.66 -12.46
CA GLN A 605 -32.12 -13.81 -11.59
C GLN A 605 -31.30 -14.85 -12.35
N ASN A 606 -30.00 -14.87 -12.10
CA ASN A 606 -29.01 -15.59 -12.89
C ASN A 606 -29.11 -15.20 -14.38
N GLU A 607 -29.54 -16.11 -15.24
CA GLU A 607 -29.74 -15.88 -16.68
C GLU A 607 -31.17 -15.41 -17.04
N LYS A 608 -32.11 -15.51 -16.10
CA LYS A 608 -33.50 -15.08 -16.32
C LYS A 608 -33.62 -13.57 -16.15
N VAL A 609 -34.19 -12.90 -17.14
CA VAL A 609 -34.47 -11.46 -17.06
C VAL A 609 -35.98 -11.25 -17.14
N VAL A 610 -36.56 -10.55 -16.17
CA VAL A 610 -37.98 -10.19 -16.13
C VAL A 610 -38.09 -8.67 -16.14
N VAL A 611 -38.76 -8.11 -17.13
CA VAL A 611 -39.15 -6.71 -17.20
C VAL A 611 -40.64 -6.64 -16.87
N ASP A 612 -40.97 -6.12 -15.70
CA ASP A 612 -42.35 -5.92 -15.24
C ASP A 612 -42.73 -4.44 -15.25
N ASN A 613 -44.03 -4.17 -15.21
CA ASN A 613 -44.58 -2.82 -15.19
C ASN A 613 -43.98 -1.91 -16.28
N LEU A 614 -43.67 -2.49 -17.45
CA LEU A 614 -43.19 -1.72 -18.59
C LEU A 614 -44.34 -0.84 -19.06
N ALA A 615 -44.14 0.47 -19.04
CA ALA A 615 -45.11 1.46 -19.45
C ALA A 615 -44.42 2.54 -20.26
N PHE A 616 -45.04 2.92 -21.38
CA PHE A 616 -44.64 4.05 -22.22
C PHE A 616 -45.84 4.53 -23.03
N ARG A 617 -45.71 5.64 -23.74
CA ARG A 617 -46.68 6.01 -24.79
C ARG A 617 -46.01 5.88 -26.16
N ALA A 618 -46.78 5.44 -27.13
CA ALA A 618 -46.37 5.40 -28.54
C ALA A 618 -47.60 5.77 -29.37
N PHE A 619 -47.39 6.44 -30.52
CA PHE A 619 -48.49 6.79 -31.43
C PHE A 619 -49.67 7.48 -30.71
N GLY A 620 -49.40 8.35 -29.73
CA GLY A 620 -50.42 9.07 -28.96
C GLY A 620 -51.21 8.27 -27.91
N GLY A 621 -51.00 6.95 -27.78
CA GLY A 621 -51.69 6.10 -26.80
C GLY A 621 -50.75 5.40 -25.82
N PRO A 622 -51.24 5.00 -24.63
CA PRO A 622 -50.46 4.22 -23.67
C PRO A 622 -50.24 2.77 -24.14
N VAL A 623 -49.05 2.25 -23.85
CA VAL A 623 -48.66 0.85 -24.01
C VAL A 623 -48.13 0.33 -22.68
N ASN A 624 -48.63 -0.82 -22.23
CA ASN A 624 -48.16 -1.52 -21.05
C ASN A 624 -47.73 -2.93 -21.41
N GLY A 625 -46.73 -3.47 -20.71
CA GLY A 625 -46.32 -4.84 -20.95
C GLY A 625 -45.50 -5.48 -19.84
N THR A 626 -45.26 -6.77 -20.02
CA THR A 626 -44.32 -7.58 -19.25
C THR A 626 -43.52 -8.43 -20.22
N VAL A 627 -42.21 -8.49 -20.06
CA VAL A 627 -41.31 -9.28 -20.90
C VAL A 627 -40.46 -10.18 -20.01
N THR A 628 -40.30 -11.45 -20.38
CA THR A 628 -39.42 -12.40 -19.71
C THR A 628 -38.51 -13.04 -20.74
N ARG A 629 -37.21 -13.03 -20.47
CA ARG A 629 -36.22 -13.84 -21.17
C ARG A 629 -35.88 -15.03 -20.28
N ASN A 630 -36.12 -16.23 -20.80
CA ASN A 630 -35.83 -17.47 -20.08
C ASN A 630 -34.36 -17.91 -20.27
N PRO A 631 -33.77 -18.62 -19.30
CA PRO A 631 -32.40 -19.13 -19.40
C PRO A 631 -32.30 -20.30 -20.41
N GLY A 632 -31.08 -20.59 -20.89
CA GLY A 632 -30.78 -21.78 -21.71
C GLY A 632 -30.46 -21.54 -23.20
N ARG A 633 -30.10 -22.62 -23.91
CA ARG A 633 -29.56 -22.60 -25.29
C ARG A 633 -30.56 -22.13 -26.34
N ASP A 634 -31.86 -22.30 -26.07
CA ASP A 634 -33.00 -21.82 -26.87
C ASP A 634 -33.74 -20.67 -26.14
N ALA A 635 -32.99 -19.76 -25.50
CA ALA A 635 -33.50 -18.64 -24.70
C ALA A 635 -34.40 -17.70 -25.51
N GLY A 636 -35.68 -18.07 -25.60
CA GLY A 636 -36.72 -17.24 -26.19
C GLY A 636 -37.17 -16.11 -25.28
N LEU A 637 -37.75 -15.09 -25.91
CA LEU A 637 -38.47 -14.02 -25.25
C LEU A 637 -39.94 -14.42 -25.14
N SER A 638 -40.57 -14.21 -23.99
CA SER A 638 -42.02 -14.33 -23.83
C SER A 638 -42.57 -13.09 -23.16
N GLY A 639 -43.81 -12.74 -23.43
CA GLY A 639 -44.37 -11.56 -22.81
C GLY A 639 -45.79 -11.27 -23.21
N GLU A 640 -46.25 -10.13 -22.72
CA GLU A 640 -47.55 -9.58 -23.05
C GLU A 640 -47.41 -8.08 -23.26
N PHE A 641 -48.05 -7.57 -24.31
CA PHE A 641 -48.28 -6.14 -24.50
C PHE A 641 -49.76 -5.86 -24.60
N SER A 642 -50.18 -4.72 -24.05
CA SER A 642 -51.51 -4.15 -24.21
C SER A 642 -51.37 -2.67 -24.58
N TRP A 643 -52.23 -2.20 -25.48
CA TRP A 643 -52.26 -0.82 -25.91
C TRP A 643 -53.70 -0.35 -26.07
N THR A 644 -53.90 0.94 -25.83
CA THR A 644 -55.23 1.55 -25.89
C THR A 644 -55.17 2.81 -26.73
N ARG A 645 -56.03 2.90 -27.74
CA ARG A 645 -56.21 4.10 -28.58
C ARG A 645 -54.92 4.64 -29.22
N LEU A 646 -54.06 3.77 -29.76
CA LEU A 646 -52.94 4.20 -30.61
C LEU A 646 -53.49 4.84 -31.89
N SER A 647 -52.87 5.91 -32.39
CA SER A 647 -53.21 6.52 -33.67
C SER A 647 -52.94 5.52 -34.79
N PHE A 648 -53.99 5.07 -35.48
CA PHE A 648 -53.83 4.19 -36.63
C PHE A 648 -53.05 4.88 -37.75
N ASN A 649 -53.20 6.20 -37.87
CA ASN A 649 -52.48 6.99 -38.85
C ASN A 649 -50.98 6.98 -38.62
N ASP A 650 -50.55 7.25 -37.38
CA ASP A 650 -49.12 7.33 -37.05
C ASP A 650 -48.46 5.94 -37.18
N VAL A 651 -49.18 4.87 -36.82
CA VAL A 651 -48.71 3.49 -37.04
C VAL A 651 -48.52 3.23 -38.54
N GLY A 652 -49.51 3.58 -39.36
CA GLY A 652 -49.44 3.38 -40.79
C GLY A 652 -48.36 4.25 -41.45
N GLU A 653 -48.16 5.49 -41.01
CA GLU A 653 -47.11 6.38 -41.50
C GLU A 653 -45.71 5.81 -41.23
N LEU A 654 -45.44 5.38 -40.00
CA LEU A 654 -44.13 4.81 -39.63
C LEU A 654 -43.77 3.57 -40.48
N TYR A 655 -44.74 2.69 -40.70
CA TYR A 655 -44.54 1.44 -41.45
C TYR A 655 -44.87 1.55 -42.95
N GLY A 656 -45.14 2.75 -43.47
CA GLY A 656 -45.32 3.01 -44.89
C GLY A 656 -46.61 2.43 -45.49
N PHE A 657 -47.70 2.45 -44.73
CA PHE A 657 -49.05 2.10 -45.16
C PHE A 657 -49.92 3.31 -45.54
N ASP A 658 -49.50 4.57 -45.36
CA ASP A 658 -50.28 5.80 -45.74
C ASP A 658 -51.82 5.70 -45.54
N PRO A 659 -52.28 5.39 -44.32
CA PRO A 659 -53.71 5.23 -44.05
C PRO A 659 -54.45 6.57 -44.16
N LYS A 660 -55.52 6.61 -44.97
CA LYS A 660 -56.33 7.82 -45.17
C LYS A 660 -57.57 7.87 -44.25
N GLY A 661 -57.82 6.79 -43.52
CA GLY A 661 -59.07 6.57 -42.78
C GLY A 661 -59.08 6.96 -41.31
N GLY A 662 -57.96 7.38 -40.72
CA GLY A 662 -57.90 7.67 -39.28
C GLY A 662 -58.20 6.44 -38.41
N GLY A 663 -58.49 6.70 -37.14
CA GLY A 663 -58.94 5.69 -36.19
C GLY A 663 -57.95 5.41 -35.06
N GLN A 664 -58.42 4.60 -34.12
CA GLN A 664 -57.74 4.29 -32.87
C GLN A 664 -57.61 2.77 -32.72
N LEU A 665 -56.39 2.28 -32.56
CA LEU A 665 -56.11 0.87 -32.31
C LEU A 665 -56.08 0.58 -30.81
N THR A 666 -56.84 -0.43 -30.39
CA THR A 666 -56.80 -1.01 -29.04
C THR A 666 -56.58 -2.51 -29.15
N GLY A 667 -55.71 -3.08 -28.33
CA GLY A 667 -55.41 -4.50 -28.44
C GLY A 667 -54.50 -5.04 -27.35
N ARG A 668 -54.31 -6.34 -27.40
CA ARG A 668 -53.41 -7.10 -26.54
C ARG A 668 -52.80 -8.25 -27.33
N ILE A 669 -51.55 -8.56 -27.05
CA ILE A 669 -50.87 -9.74 -27.56
C ILE A 669 -50.11 -10.43 -26.42
N GLU A 670 -50.33 -11.73 -26.25
CA GLU A 670 -49.43 -12.65 -25.55
C GLU A 670 -48.53 -13.29 -26.60
N PHE A 671 -47.22 -13.33 -26.37
CA PHE A 671 -46.28 -13.81 -27.38
C PHE A 671 -45.13 -14.62 -26.79
N THR A 672 -44.57 -15.47 -27.64
CA THR A 672 -43.27 -16.13 -27.47
C THR A 672 -42.49 -15.99 -28.78
N CYS A 673 -41.19 -15.70 -28.68
CA CYS A 673 -40.32 -15.49 -29.82
C CYS A 673 -38.97 -16.14 -29.57
N GLY A 674 -38.43 -16.83 -30.58
CA GLY A 674 -37.05 -17.32 -30.55
C GLY A 674 -36.03 -16.18 -30.61
N THR A 675 -34.74 -16.52 -30.63
CA THR A 675 -33.62 -15.56 -30.73
C THR A 675 -33.50 -14.88 -32.09
N HIS A 676 -34.21 -15.36 -33.12
CA HIS A 676 -34.10 -14.86 -34.49
C HIS A 676 -35.50 -14.60 -35.07
N GLY A 677 -35.78 -13.32 -35.32
CA GLY A 677 -36.77 -12.86 -36.30
C GLY A 677 -38.26 -13.08 -35.96
N VAL A 678 -39.11 -12.39 -36.74
CA VAL A 678 -40.58 -12.51 -36.66
C VAL A 678 -41.07 -13.87 -37.17
N ASP A 679 -40.22 -14.62 -37.89
CA ASP A 679 -40.50 -15.96 -38.45
C ASP A 679 -40.63 -17.06 -37.39
N LYS A 680 -40.17 -16.80 -36.16
CA LYS A 680 -40.36 -17.67 -34.99
C LYS A 680 -41.29 -17.07 -33.94
N LEU A 681 -42.03 -16.02 -34.30
CA LEU A 681 -43.03 -15.42 -33.44
C LEU A 681 -44.25 -16.35 -33.34
N ASN A 682 -44.62 -16.68 -32.11
CA ASN A 682 -45.86 -17.34 -31.77
C ASN A 682 -46.63 -16.43 -30.82
N GLY A 683 -47.95 -16.43 -30.89
CA GLY A 683 -48.73 -15.57 -30.01
C GLY A 683 -50.22 -15.69 -30.23
N ARG A 684 -50.96 -15.02 -29.35
CA ARG A 684 -52.41 -14.89 -29.46
C ARG A 684 -52.83 -13.54 -28.91
N GLY A 685 -53.90 -13.00 -29.45
CA GLY A 685 -54.33 -11.68 -29.06
C GLY A 685 -55.64 -11.27 -29.67
N LEU A 686 -55.96 -10.01 -29.46
CA LEU A 686 -57.10 -9.34 -30.08
C LEU A 686 -56.71 -7.93 -30.48
N MET A 687 -57.39 -7.43 -31.51
CA MET A 687 -57.22 -6.08 -32.01
C MET A 687 -58.58 -5.51 -32.37
N ALA A 688 -58.78 -4.25 -32.00
CA ALA A 688 -59.93 -3.43 -32.36
C ALA A 688 -59.45 -2.13 -33.02
N LEU A 689 -60.09 -1.75 -34.11
CA LEU A 689 -59.96 -0.45 -34.75
C LEU A 689 -61.28 0.31 -34.54
N GLU A 690 -61.23 1.37 -33.76
CA GLU A 690 -62.38 2.24 -33.47
C GLU A 690 -62.27 3.54 -34.25
N LYS A 691 -63.42 4.11 -34.66
CA LYS A 691 -63.50 5.45 -35.30
C LYS A 691 -62.63 5.62 -36.56
N GLY A 692 -62.23 4.51 -37.18
CA GLY A 692 -61.44 4.50 -38.41
C GLY A 692 -62.30 4.11 -39.61
N GLU A 693 -62.08 4.76 -40.74
CA GLU A 693 -62.73 4.40 -41.98
C GLU A 693 -62.06 3.16 -42.60
N LEU A 694 -62.65 1.98 -42.38
CA LEU A 694 -62.04 0.71 -42.79
C LEU A 694 -61.70 0.64 -44.30
N PHE A 695 -62.56 1.15 -45.18
CA PHE A 695 -62.30 1.14 -46.64
C PHE A 695 -61.28 2.18 -47.10
N SER A 696 -60.88 3.10 -46.21
CA SER A 696 -59.79 4.04 -46.44
C SER A 696 -58.45 3.46 -45.94
N VAL A 697 -58.45 2.24 -45.38
CA VAL A 697 -57.25 1.46 -45.06
C VAL A 697 -56.77 0.77 -46.35
N PRO A 698 -55.47 0.84 -46.71
CA PRO A 698 -54.94 0.35 -47.99
C PRO A 698 -55.29 -1.10 -48.31
N ILE A 699 -55.23 -1.98 -47.31
CA ILE A 699 -55.60 -3.40 -47.46
C ILE A 699 -57.04 -3.57 -47.98
N PHE A 700 -57.97 -2.68 -47.64
CA PHE A 700 -59.38 -2.75 -48.04
C PHE A 700 -59.78 -1.75 -49.12
N GLY A 701 -58.94 -0.76 -49.43
CA GLY A 701 -59.21 0.24 -50.47
C GLY A 701 -59.60 -0.34 -51.84
N PRO A 702 -58.89 -1.36 -52.37
CA PRO A 702 -59.24 -1.98 -53.65
C PRO A 702 -60.59 -2.71 -53.65
N LEU A 703 -61.18 -2.99 -52.47
CA LEU A 703 -62.47 -3.64 -52.33
C LEU A 703 -63.65 -2.70 -52.64
N SER A 704 -63.50 -1.39 -52.37
CA SER A 704 -64.53 -0.37 -52.61
C SER A 704 -65.12 -0.36 -54.02
N PRO A 705 -64.34 -0.33 -55.12
CA PRO A 705 -64.90 -0.36 -56.48
C PRO A 705 -65.63 -1.66 -56.81
N LEU A 706 -65.21 -2.80 -56.24
CA LEU A 706 -65.90 -4.09 -56.42
C LEU A 706 -67.28 -4.08 -55.76
N ILE A 707 -67.36 -3.60 -54.52
CA ILE A 707 -68.63 -3.43 -53.79
C ILE A 707 -69.56 -2.48 -54.55
N ALA A 708 -69.03 -1.33 -55.00
CA ALA A 708 -69.79 -0.34 -55.76
C ALA A 708 -70.34 -0.90 -57.09
N GLY A 709 -69.54 -1.71 -57.79
CA GLY A 709 -69.94 -2.36 -59.04
C GLY A 709 -71.02 -3.42 -58.85
N ILE A 710 -70.88 -4.28 -57.83
CA ILE A 710 -71.85 -5.36 -57.54
C ILE A 710 -73.20 -4.82 -57.07
N LEU A 711 -73.19 -3.81 -56.20
CA LEU A 711 -74.42 -3.23 -55.63
C LEU A 711 -75.07 -2.19 -56.54
N ALA A 712 -74.50 -1.90 -57.71
CA ALA A 712 -74.92 -0.84 -58.64
C ALA A 712 -75.13 0.53 -57.94
N ASN A 713 -74.46 0.75 -56.80
CA ASN A 713 -74.60 1.93 -55.97
C ASN A 713 -73.22 2.46 -55.61
N ARG A 714 -72.83 3.56 -56.24
CA ARG A 714 -71.54 4.21 -55.99
C ARG A 714 -71.35 4.53 -54.52
N LYS A 715 -72.40 4.89 -53.76
CA LYS A 715 -72.29 5.25 -52.33
C LYS A 715 -72.07 4.05 -51.41
N ALA A 716 -72.34 2.81 -51.85
CA ALA A 716 -72.25 1.62 -50.99
C ALA A 716 -70.80 1.21 -50.68
N GLY A 717 -69.89 1.36 -51.64
CA GLY A 717 -68.46 1.06 -51.45
C GLY A 717 -67.67 2.13 -50.68
N PHE A 718 -68.30 3.25 -50.31
CA PHE A 718 -67.68 4.37 -49.57
C PHE A 718 -68.37 4.65 -48.23
N GLN A 719 -69.11 3.68 -47.68
CA GLN A 719 -69.71 3.85 -46.35
C GLN A 719 -68.67 3.67 -45.25
N HIS A 720 -68.72 4.52 -44.23
CA HIS A 720 -67.82 4.43 -43.09
C HIS A 720 -68.16 3.19 -42.23
N ALA A 721 -67.16 2.34 -42.04
CA ALA A 721 -67.20 1.33 -40.99
C ALA A 721 -67.05 2.03 -39.63
N LYS A 722 -67.81 1.60 -38.62
CA LYS A 722 -67.75 2.24 -37.29
C LYS A 722 -66.62 1.66 -36.45
N ASP A 723 -66.54 0.33 -36.39
CA ASP A 723 -65.52 -0.41 -35.65
C ASP A 723 -65.18 -1.71 -36.39
N ALA A 724 -63.94 -2.16 -36.26
CA ALA A 724 -63.49 -3.48 -36.69
C ALA A 724 -62.85 -4.22 -35.53
N PHE A 725 -63.07 -5.53 -35.44
CA PHE A 725 -62.55 -6.37 -34.38
C PHE A 725 -62.12 -7.73 -34.92
N CYS A 726 -61.03 -8.27 -34.39
CA CYS A 726 -60.66 -9.67 -34.56
C CYS A 726 -59.87 -10.21 -33.37
N THR A 727 -59.94 -11.52 -33.17
CA THR A 727 -58.90 -12.27 -32.45
C THR A 727 -57.92 -12.86 -33.46
N PHE A 728 -56.70 -13.10 -33.01
CA PHE A 728 -55.67 -13.67 -33.87
C PHE A 728 -54.79 -14.64 -33.12
N VAL A 729 -54.23 -15.60 -33.87
CA VAL A 729 -53.17 -16.52 -33.43
C VAL A 729 -52.02 -16.40 -34.41
N ILE A 730 -50.80 -16.27 -33.89
CA ILE A 730 -49.56 -16.26 -34.66
C ILE A 730 -48.87 -17.60 -34.45
N GLN A 731 -48.52 -18.28 -35.54
CA GLN A 731 -47.74 -19.52 -35.54
C GLN A 731 -46.59 -19.37 -36.52
N ASP A 732 -45.35 -19.47 -36.05
CA ASP A 732 -44.13 -19.33 -36.85
C ASP A 732 -44.18 -18.12 -37.82
N GLY A 733 -44.50 -16.95 -37.28
CA GLY A 733 -44.58 -15.69 -38.03
C GLY A 733 -45.79 -15.56 -38.96
N VAL A 734 -46.74 -16.50 -38.91
CA VAL A 734 -47.99 -16.41 -39.67
C VAL A 734 -49.15 -16.08 -38.74
N LEU A 735 -49.71 -14.89 -38.89
CA LEU A 735 -50.94 -14.46 -38.21
C LEU A 735 -52.16 -15.04 -38.92
N LYS A 736 -53.07 -15.64 -38.15
CA LYS A 736 -54.37 -16.14 -38.60
C LYS A 736 -55.48 -15.54 -37.75
N THR A 737 -56.56 -15.12 -38.40
CA THR A 737 -57.83 -14.75 -37.77
C THR A 737 -58.98 -15.40 -38.52
N ASN A 738 -59.98 -15.87 -37.77
CA ASN A 738 -61.18 -16.52 -38.30
C ASN A 738 -62.46 -15.83 -37.80
N ASP A 739 -62.36 -14.63 -37.23
CA ASP A 739 -63.47 -13.94 -36.58
C ASP A 739 -63.41 -12.43 -36.83
N PHE A 740 -62.75 -12.02 -37.92
CA PHE A 740 -62.75 -10.63 -38.33
C PHE A 740 -64.18 -10.19 -38.56
N ARG A 741 -64.58 -9.09 -37.92
CA ARG A 741 -65.93 -8.55 -38.01
C ARG A 741 -65.90 -7.03 -38.04
N THR A 742 -66.78 -6.47 -38.83
CA THR A 742 -66.97 -5.02 -38.95
C THR A 742 -68.31 -4.72 -39.60
N ALA A 743 -68.82 -3.52 -39.42
CA ALA A 743 -70.09 -3.12 -40.00
C ALA A 743 -70.14 -1.63 -40.34
N THR A 744 -70.86 -1.31 -41.41
CA THR A 744 -71.26 0.05 -41.80
C THR A 744 -72.74 0.28 -41.49
N SER A 745 -73.29 1.46 -41.76
CA SER A 745 -74.75 1.70 -41.59
C SER A 745 -75.65 0.71 -42.34
N SER A 746 -75.19 0.11 -43.45
CA SER A 746 -76.01 -0.79 -44.27
C SER A 746 -75.32 -2.07 -44.75
N LEU A 747 -74.10 -2.36 -44.29
CA LEU A 747 -73.37 -3.58 -44.62
C LEU A 747 -72.83 -4.23 -43.35
N ALA A 748 -72.77 -5.55 -43.32
CA ALA A 748 -72.05 -6.34 -42.31
C ALA A 748 -70.99 -7.19 -43.01
N PHE A 749 -69.80 -7.26 -42.43
CA PHE A 749 -68.70 -8.04 -42.97
C PHE A 749 -68.15 -9.00 -41.93
N THR A 750 -67.90 -10.23 -42.35
CA THR A 750 -67.09 -11.20 -41.60
C THR A 750 -65.93 -11.66 -42.47
N GLY A 751 -64.84 -12.13 -41.88
CA GLY A 751 -63.73 -12.61 -42.67
C GLY A 751 -62.74 -13.50 -41.94
N ASP A 752 -62.00 -14.24 -42.75
CA ASP A 752 -60.87 -15.04 -42.35
C ASP A 752 -59.64 -14.47 -43.05
N ALA A 753 -58.54 -14.28 -42.33
CA ALA A 753 -57.31 -13.78 -42.92
C ALA A 753 -56.10 -14.55 -42.40
N ARG A 754 -55.14 -14.76 -43.31
CA ARG A 754 -53.80 -15.23 -43.05
C ARG A 754 -52.82 -14.16 -43.51
N VAL A 755 -51.99 -13.68 -42.60
CA VAL A 755 -50.92 -12.70 -42.89
C VAL A 755 -49.59 -13.36 -42.59
N ASP A 756 -48.75 -13.51 -43.61
CA ASP A 756 -47.35 -13.92 -43.43
C ASP A 756 -46.54 -12.68 -43.04
N LEU A 757 -46.13 -12.58 -41.78
CA LEU A 757 -45.42 -11.41 -41.25
C LEU A 757 -43.99 -11.31 -41.77
N THR A 758 -43.43 -12.42 -42.28
CA THR A 758 -42.07 -12.45 -42.84
C THR A 758 -42.08 -11.96 -44.28
N LYS A 759 -43.05 -12.40 -45.08
CA LYS A 759 -43.22 -11.99 -46.49
C LYS A 759 -44.03 -10.70 -46.64
N VAL A 760 -44.71 -10.28 -45.59
CA VAL A 760 -45.64 -9.14 -45.57
C VAL A 760 -46.73 -9.32 -46.65
N THR A 761 -47.32 -10.51 -46.69
CA THR A 761 -48.38 -10.88 -47.65
C THR A 761 -49.68 -11.26 -46.95
N LEU A 762 -50.79 -10.89 -47.57
CA LEU A 762 -52.15 -11.19 -47.16
C LEU A 762 -52.75 -12.30 -48.02
N ASP A 763 -53.52 -13.18 -47.38
CA ASP A 763 -54.52 -14.04 -47.99
C ASP A 763 -55.79 -13.91 -47.12
N MET A 764 -56.84 -13.31 -47.66
CA MET A 764 -58.05 -12.98 -46.91
C MET A 764 -59.31 -13.31 -47.70
N THR A 765 -60.27 -13.91 -47.01
CA THR A 765 -61.64 -14.07 -47.49
C THR A 765 -62.55 -13.17 -46.68
N MET A 766 -63.27 -12.27 -47.35
CA MET A 766 -64.24 -11.38 -46.72
C MET A 766 -65.63 -11.66 -47.27
N ARG A 767 -66.59 -11.89 -46.38
CA ARG A 767 -67.99 -12.14 -46.69
C ARG A 767 -68.80 -10.91 -46.31
N MET A 768 -69.68 -10.48 -47.19
CA MET A 768 -70.51 -9.30 -47.04
C MET A 768 -71.98 -9.69 -47.05
N ASN A 769 -72.76 -9.14 -46.13
CA ASN A 769 -74.22 -9.17 -46.17
C ASN A 769 -74.78 -7.74 -46.23
N THR A 770 -75.68 -7.49 -47.18
CA THR A 770 -76.43 -6.23 -47.28
C THR A 770 -77.56 -6.18 -46.23
N ARG A 771 -77.68 -5.07 -45.50
CA ARG A 771 -78.73 -4.85 -44.49
C ARG A 771 -79.45 -3.50 -44.70
N GLY A 772 -80.61 -3.32 -44.06
CA GLY A 772 -81.41 -2.09 -44.18
C GLY A 772 -82.01 -1.89 -45.59
N LEU A 773 -82.17 -0.63 -46.05
CA LEU A 773 -82.83 -0.28 -47.32
C LEU A 773 -82.17 -0.93 -48.56
N LEU A 774 -80.86 -1.21 -48.51
CA LEU A 774 -80.14 -1.90 -49.60
C LEU A 774 -80.47 -3.38 -49.69
N GLY A 775 -80.87 -4.03 -48.59
CA GLY A 775 -81.36 -5.41 -48.62
C GLY A 775 -82.74 -5.55 -49.29
N VAL A 776 -83.49 -4.46 -49.42
CA VAL A 776 -84.78 -4.43 -50.14
C VAL A 776 -84.58 -4.30 -51.66
N LEU A 777 -83.51 -3.64 -52.09
CA LEU A 777 -83.18 -3.43 -53.52
C LEU A 777 -82.61 -4.68 -54.21
N THR A 778 -82.12 -5.66 -53.46
CA THR A 778 -81.54 -6.91 -53.99
C THR A 778 -82.58 -8.02 -54.23
N LEU A 779 -83.86 -7.79 -53.90
CA LEU A 779 -84.95 -8.77 -54.07
C LEU A 779 -85.19 -9.32 -55.49
N PRO A 780 -84.92 -8.61 -56.61
CA PRO A 780 -85.23 -9.17 -57.94
C PRO A 780 -84.22 -10.19 -58.48
N LEU A 781 -83.13 -10.51 -57.77
CA LEU A 781 -82.01 -11.32 -58.29
C LEU A 781 -81.64 -12.51 -57.38
N ARG A 782 -82.23 -13.69 -57.65
CA ARG A 782 -81.77 -15.07 -57.32
C ARG A 782 -81.69 -15.50 -55.82
N PRO A 783 -81.66 -16.82 -55.47
CA PRO A 783 -81.94 -17.34 -54.12
C PRO A 783 -80.84 -17.11 -53.04
N PHE A 784 -79.86 -16.24 -53.31
CA PHE A 784 -78.78 -15.86 -52.38
C PHE A 784 -78.83 -14.35 -52.08
N SER A 785 -80.00 -13.87 -51.67
CA SER A 785 -80.32 -12.44 -51.55
C SER A 785 -79.37 -11.70 -50.59
N GLY A 786 -78.45 -10.91 -51.14
CA GLY A 786 -77.62 -9.94 -50.41
C GLY A 786 -76.24 -10.42 -49.93
N LEU A 787 -75.86 -11.68 -50.23
CA LEU A 787 -74.59 -12.27 -49.79
C LEU A 787 -73.54 -12.26 -50.89
N PHE A 788 -72.34 -11.75 -50.57
CA PHE A 788 -71.20 -11.68 -51.50
C PHE A 788 -69.92 -12.13 -50.80
N GLN A 789 -68.97 -12.68 -51.56
CA GLN A 789 -67.68 -13.10 -51.04
C GLN A 789 -66.55 -12.54 -51.90
N PHE A 790 -65.53 -12.02 -51.24
CA PHE A 790 -64.36 -11.44 -51.85
C PHE A 790 -63.11 -12.15 -51.35
N HIS A 791 -62.17 -12.38 -52.24
CA HIS A 791 -60.87 -12.94 -51.91
C HIS A 791 -59.78 -11.93 -52.25
N GLY A 792 -58.98 -11.57 -51.25
CA GLY A 792 -57.85 -10.66 -51.35
C GLY A 792 -56.55 -11.42 -51.16
N SER A 793 -55.60 -11.31 -52.09
CA SER A 793 -54.30 -11.97 -51.99
C SER A 793 -53.17 -11.10 -52.52
N GLY A 794 -51.97 -11.20 -51.94
CA GLY A 794 -50.78 -10.48 -52.42
C GLY A 794 -50.06 -9.69 -51.32
N PRO A 795 -49.21 -8.71 -51.68
CA PRO A 795 -48.54 -7.86 -50.70
C PRO A 795 -49.53 -7.12 -49.80
N LEU A 796 -49.27 -7.05 -48.49
CA LEU A 796 -50.19 -6.44 -47.52
C LEU A 796 -50.50 -4.96 -47.82
N ARG A 797 -49.57 -4.25 -48.47
CA ARG A 797 -49.72 -2.84 -48.86
C ARG A 797 -50.64 -2.64 -50.08
N ASP A 798 -50.72 -3.63 -50.97
CA ASP A 798 -51.47 -3.54 -52.22
C ASP A 798 -52.01 -4.92 -52.63
N PRO A 799 -52.99 -5.46 -51.88
CA PRO A 799 -53.55 -6.78 -52.18
C PRO A 799 -54.50 -6.73 -53.38
N GLU A 800 -54.46 -7.76 -54.23
CA GLU A 800 -55.43 -7.92 -55.32
C GLU A 800 -56.73 -8.54 -54.79
N TRP A 801 -57.85 -7.81 -54.93
CA TRP A 801 -59.18 -8.30 -54.55
C TRP A 801 -59.98 -8.77 -55.75
N ARG A 802 -60.71 -9.89 -55.58
CA ARG A 802 -61.60 -10.46 -56.60
C ARG A 802 -62.90 -10.93 -55.97
N ASN A 803 -64.01 -10.78 -56.70
CA ASN A 803 -65.28 -11.41 -56.34
C ASN A 803 -65.19 -12.91 -56.63
N VAL A 804 -65.60 -13.74 -55.68
CA VAL A 804 -65.59 -15.20 -55.79
C VAL A 804 -66.96 -15.78 -55.45
N MET A 805 -67.19 -17.05 -55.80
CA MET A 805 -68.44 -17.73 -55.45
C MET A 805 -68.62 -17.77 -53.92
N PHE A 806 -69.81 -17.42 -53.45
CA PHE A 806 -70.14 -17.45 -52.03
C PHE A 806 -70.08 -18.88 -51.50
N THR A 807 -69.42 -19.05 -50.35
CA THR A 807 -69.35 -20.31 -49.61
C THR A 807 -69.95 -20.10 -48.22
N SER A 808 -70.62 -21.12 -47.68
CA SER A 808 -71.21 -21.04 -46.34
C SER A 808 -70.17 -20.59 -45.31
N PRO A 809 -70.47 -19.58 -44.48
CA PRO A 809 -69.54 -19.11 -43.46
C PRO A 809 -69.30 -20.19 -42.39
N PRO A 810 -68.15 -20.15 -41.70
CA PRO A 810 -67.97 -20.87 -40.44
C PRO A 810 -69.11 -20.60 -39.45
N LYS A 811 -69.51 -21.60 -38.64
CA LYS A 811 -70.67 -21.52 -37.72
C LYS A 811 -70.62 -20.32 -36.76
N ASP A 812 -69.42 -19.95 -36.34
CA ASP A 812 -69.10 -18.82 -35.45
C ASP A 812 -69.25 -17.45 -36.14
N GLN A 813 -69.19 -17.40 -37.47
CA GLN A 813 -69.47 -16.19 -38.26
C GLN A 813 -70.91 -16.12 -38.78
N GLU A 814 -71.60 -17.26 -38.89
CA GLU A 814 -72.93 -17.38 -39.51
C GLU A 814 -73.95 -16.46 -38.82
N ASP A 815 -74.03 -16.46 -37.50
CA ASP A 815 -74.98 -15.61 -36.77
C ASP A 815 -74.64 -14.11 -36.90
N ALA A 816 -73.35 -13.75 -36.82
CA ALA A 816 -72.90 -12.37 -36.98
C ALA A 816 -73.16 -11.81 -38.39
N LEU A 817 -73.08 -12.67 -39.41
CA LEU A 817 -73.32 -12.31 -40.81
C LEU A 817 -74.82 -12.33 -41.17
N MET A 818 -75.59 -13.31 -40.67
CA MET A 818 -76.99 -13.55 -41.06
C MET A 818 -78.00 -12.80 -40.18
N ASN A 819 -77.69 -12.61 -38.88
CA ASN A 819 -78.52 -11.89 -37.91
C ASN A 819 -77.80 -10.67 -37.31
N PRO A 820 -77.28 -9.73 -38.12
CA PRO A 820 -76.59 -8.57 -37.58
C PRO A 820 -77.54 -7.73 -36.70
N PRO A 821 -77.06 -7.13 -35.58
CA PRO A 821 -77.89 -6.30 -34.70
C PRO A 821 -78.60 -5.18 -35.47
N LYS A 822 -79.86 -4.90 -35.10
CA LYS A 822 -80.75 -3.96 -35.82
C LYS A 822 -80.09 -2.57 -35.96
N ALA A 823 -80.22 -1.97 -37.14
CA ALA A 823 -79.71 -0.64 -37.43
C ALA A 823 -80.31 0.39 -36.45
N ILE A 824 -79.45 1.12 -35.73
CA ILE A 824 -79.85 2.30 -34.96
C ILE A 824 -79.76 3.48 -35.92
N ILE A 825 -80.90 4.13 -36.17
CA ILE A 825 -80.96 5.40 -36.90
C ILE A 825 -80.24 6.42 -36.01
N ALA A 826 -79.11 6.94 -36.49
CA ALA A 826 -78.51 8.12 -35.88
C ALA A 826 -79.36 9.33 -36.33
N GLU A 827 -80.11 9.91 -35.40
CA GLU A 827 -80.66 11.26 -35.59
C GLU A 827 -79.49 12.28 -35.60
N PRO A 828 -79.64 13.38 -36.37
CA PRO A 828 -78.54 14.26 -36.79
C PRO A 828 -77.78 14.96 -35.66
#